data_AF-A0A1Y3YWH9-F1
#
_entry.id   AF-A0A1Y3YWH9-F1
#
_cell.length_a   1.000
_cell.length_b   1.000
_cell.length_c   1.000
_cell.angle_alpha   90.00
_cell.angle_beta   90.00
_cell.angle_gamma   90.00
#
_symmetry.space_group_name_H-M   'P 1'
#
loop_
_entity.id
_entity.type
_entity.pdbx_description
1 polymer ?
#
loop_
_entity_poly.entity_id
_entity_poly.type
_entity_poly.pdbx_seq_one_letter_code
_entity_poly.pdbx_strand_id
1 'polypeptide(L)'
;MKHFGLSISLLLLGGFISSISSQELESRLKFYKPDKFRAAVHSLQQKYKTTYQPAKGWEEAIEELESNRIVLIDGIRKGDKKTIRQAEGLLHTLDATLLANPLIQKKQITAIRRTLGDKARTAIRGDLGIVPNNFHNNFAIPHPSKGWTNEFVSLSITPGNIQKKMLFKPAEGVIISDPEPHFNGEKLMYSSIGTNNRWHLFELNLKEGTSRQLTPEAYRDIDSFDGCYAPDGSYIFCSTGTFLGLPCTDGGSRMCGLFRYDPGTGKTRQLTFDQDSNWGPVVMENGQILYQRWEYADIPHSNSRIMFTMNPDGTNQRAYYGSNSYFPTSYFDARPIPGRPSAMAGIVTGHHSIPRSGRLILIDTNQGRQEADGVICEIPFSGRKVQAEVRDRQADGCWPRFLHPWPLNDTYFLVAMKAAPNSLWGIYLVDTFDNITLIAEEEGTAYLFPIIVEKRQAPPVMPGMVVPESKDATIFIQDIYTGGGLKDIPRGSVKRLRIGTYDFSPWRQGGLLGTIGMDGPWDIKRIVGEVGIEEDGSAMFKVPANTPLFIQPLDAEGKALQVMRSWFTAMPGEVLSCIGCHEDRNMIVMPRKNKAADKKPQQIKQWQGKERGFSYRHEVQPVLDRYCIGCHSNENNNRPYLKGDKWITDWSSRISGKARPGLGGHFTKSYADLHRYIRRPGIESDIHMLVPMDVHADQTELMQLLNKGHHNVKLDSLSITKLACWIDFNAPFHGRRKDLSTYDRTKQSRELRALYREMFGAPEQDMEWLPEIPTDIEFQKPIQAVAEKGDTLLKGWPIPKKQAEKMQIDLANYQMTLEIAKGVNLKLIKIPAGKFIMGSTRQADELPQTVVEIEKPFWIGQFEITNRQFRAFDPSHDSRDEHRHGYQFGRKGYSMNGDDQPAVRISWKQAMDFCNWLSQKTGMRFTLPDEAQWEWACRAGSDTDYWFGSSGKDFSPYANMGDIRLKEFAACTSYKFYESVRIIENPNKYDDWIPRDTTYNDGGFISEPVGRYIRSPWDLSDMHGNVWEWTRSIYKPYPYRPDDGRNDITIANEKRVARGGSWYDRPYRNTSSFRLPYRDYQKVYNVGFRVIMTEDE
;
A
#
# COMPACT_ATOMS: atom_id res chain seq x y z
N MET A 1 4.09 -1.65 -82.45
CA MET A 1 5.19 -1.06 -83.26
C MET A 1 6.40 -0.86 -82.35
N LYS A 2 7.54 -1.45 -82.72
CA LYS A 2 8.98 -1.10 -82.52
C LYS A 2 9.30 0.08 -81.57
N HIS A 3 10.33 0.10 -80.69
CA HIS A 3 11.68 -0.50 -80.76
C HIS A 3 12.49 -0.28 -79.43
N PHE A 4 13.45 -1.20 -79.14
CA PHE A 4 14.73 -1.12 -78.36
C PHE A 4 14.72 -0.59 -76.90
N GLY A 5 15.35 -1.16 -75.86
CA GLY A 5 16.43 -2.16 -75.73
C GLY A 5 17.74 -1.51 -75.27
N LEU A 6 18.13 -1.61 -73.97
CA LEU A 6 19.49 -1.96 -73.51
C LEU A 6 19.61 -2.04 -71.96
N SER A 7 20.44 -3.00 -71.54
CA SER A 7 20.88 -3.35 -70.18
C SER A 7 21.80 -2.32 -69.53
N ILE A 8 21.67 -2.11 -68.22
CA ILE A 8 22.81 -1.88 -67.30
C ILE A 8 22.55 -2.65 -66.00
N SER A 9 23.26 -3.75 -65.82
CA SER A 9 23.60 -4.29 -64.50
C SER A 9 24.84 -3.56 -64.01
N LEU A 10 24.82 -3.01 -62.79
CA LEU A 10 25.99 -2.95 -61.92
C LEU A 10 25.56 -2.78 -60.45
N LEU A 11 26.25 -3.52 -59.59
CA LEU A 11 26.09 -3.62 -58.14
C LEU A 11 26.08 -2.28 -57.39
N LEU A 12 25.41 -2.26 -56.23
CA LEU A 12 25.82 -1.68 -54.93
C LEU A 12 24.66 -1.96 -53.95
N LEU A 13 24.64 -3.08 -53.20
CA LEU A 13 25.24 -3.20 -51.86
C LEU A 13 25.38 -1.84 -51.14
N GLY A 14 24.23 -1.24 -50.79
CA GLY A 14 24.13 -0.16 -49.81
C GLY A 14 23.40 -0.68 -48.58
N GLY A 15 24.09 -0.71 -47.44
CA GLY A 15 23.51 -1.11 -46.15
C GLY A 15 22.32 -0.22 -45.79
N PHE A 16 21.26 -0.85 -45.28
CA PHE A 16 20.13 -0.16 -44.67
C PHE A 16 20.57 0.52 -43.37
N ILE A 17 21.03 1.76 -43.46
CA ILE A 17 21.02 2.71 -42.34
C ILE A 17 20.26 3.92 -42.88
N SER A 18 19.01 4.11 -42.44
CA SER A 18 18.29 5.35 -42.71
C SER A 18 19.10 6.51 -42.11
N SER A 19 19.22 7.63 -42.84
CA SER A 19 19.86 8.84 -42.32
C SER A 19 19.26 9.20 -40.96
N ILE A 20 20.07 9.15 -39.89
CA ILE A 20 19.66 9.54 -38.54
C ILE A 20 19.22 11.01 -38.62
N SER A 21 18.06 11.34 -38.04
CA SER A 21 17.62 12.75 -38.06
C SER A 21 18.61 13.63 -37.27
N SER A 22 18.84 14.89 -37.69
CA SER A 22 19.77 15.80 -36.99
C SER A 22 19.44 15.93 -35.49
N GLN A 23 18.16 15.89 -35.13
CA GLN A 23 17.70 15.97 -33.73
C GLN A 23 18.06 14.71 -32.91
N GLU A 24 18.05 13.55 -33.56
CA GLU A 24 18.42 12.27 -32.96
C GLU A 24 19.93 12.14 -32.83
N LEU A 25 20.67 12.59 -33.85
CA LEU A 25 22.12 12.69 -33.81
C LEU A 25 22.58 13.62 -32.67
N GLU A 26 21.97 14.80 -32.54
CA GLU A 26 22.21 15.71 -31.42
C GLU A 26 21.91 15.04 -30.07
N SER A 27 20.78 14.34 -29.94
CA SER A 27 20.39 13.69 -28.70
C SER A 27 21.37 12.60 -28.29
N ARG A 28 21.80 11.76 -29.25
CA ARG A 28 22.80 10.71 -29.01
C ARG A 28 24.13 11.29 -28.54
N LEU A 29 24.61 12.37 -29.16
CA LEU A 29 25.83 13.06 -28.73
C LEU A 29 25.73 13.65 -27.32
N LYS A 30 24.55 14.15 -26.92
CA LYS A 30 24.34 14.69 -25.56
C LYS A 30 24.40 13.62 -24.46
N PHE A 31 23.90 12.40 -24.73
CA PHE A 31 23.94 11.30 -23.76
C PHE A 31 25.31 10.62 -23.69
N TYR A 32 26.16 10.86 -24.68
CA TYR A 32 27.45 10.21 -24.80
C TYR A 32 28.46 10.70 -23.74
N LYS A 33 29.02 9.76 -22.97
CA LYS A 33 30.02 10.01 -21.92
C LYS A 33 31.29 9.16 -22.18
N PRO A 34 32.43 9.77 -22.55
CA PRO A 34 33.65 9.02 -22.89
C PRO A 34 34.11 8.01 -21.84
N ASP A 35 34.13 8.38 -20.55
CA ASP A 35 34.57 7.48 -19.48
C ASP A 35 33.63 6.28 -19.28
N LYS A 36 32.33 6.48 -19.48
CA LYS A 36 31.33 5.40 -19.38
C LYS A 36 31.43 4.44 -20.54
N PHE A 37 31.74 4.96 -21.74
CA PHE A 37 32.02 4.14 -22.90
C PHE A 37 33.29 3.29 -22.69
N ARG A 38 34.40 3.92 -22.27
CA ARG A 38 35.65 3.21 -21.93
C ARG A 38 35.41 2.15 -20.86
N ALA A 39 34.61 2.43 -19.83
CA ALA A 39 34.24 1.45 -18.81
C ALA A 39 33.51 0.22 -19.38
N ALA A 40 32.59 0.42 -20.33
CA ALA A 40 31.91 -0.68 -21.00
C ALA A 40 32.87 -1.49 -21.89
N VAL A 41 33.75 -0.84 -22.65
CA VAL A 41 34.77 -1.51 -23.47
C VAL A 41 35.73 -2.32 -22.60
N HIS A 42 36.25 -1.73 -21.52
CA HIS A 42 37.13 -2.41 -20.57
C HIS A 42 36.42 -3.60 -19.90
N SER A 43 35.14 -3.45 -19.52
CA SER A 43 34.33 -4.55 -18.97
C SER A 43 34.23 -5.73 -19.96
N LEU A 44 33.97 -5.44 -21.24
CA LEU A 44 33.93 -6.48 -22.28
C LEU A 44 35.30 -7.11 -22.53
N GLN A 45 36.38 -6.32 -22.61
CA GLN A 45 37.74 -6.82 -22.75
C GLN A 45 38.13 -7.71 -21.58
N GLN A 46 37.77 -7.34 -20.35
CA GLN A 46 38.09 -8.10 -19.15
C GLN A 46 37.33 -9.42 -19.09
N LYS A 47 36.01 -9.41 -19.36
CA LYS A 47 35.12 -10.57 -19.25
C LYS A 47 35.22 -11.53 -20.45
N TYR A 48 35.51 -10.99 -21.64
CA TYR A 48 35.50 -11.72 -22.91
C TYR A 48 36.80 -11.55 -23.70
N LYS A 49 37.96 -11.67 -23.03
CA LYS A 49 39.31 -11.44 -23.58
C LYS A 49 39.57 -12.06 -24.96
N THR A 50 39.04 -13.25 -25.22
CA THR A 50 39.32 -14.01 -26.44
C THR A 50 38.28 -13.83 -27.55
N THR A 51 37.06 -13.35 -27.21
CA THR A 51 35.94 -13.28 -28.14
C THR A 51 35.48 -11.86 -28.46
N TYR A 52 35.75 -10.90 -27.58
CA TYR A 52 35.46 -9.49 -27.84
C TYR A 52 36.60 -8.83 -28.61
N GLN A 53 36.29 -8.28 -29.78
CA GLN A 53 37.21 -7.47 -30.58
C GLN A 53 36.56 -6.11 -30.87
N PRO A 54 37.00 -5.02 -30.23
CA PRO A 54 36.45 -3.69 -30.48
C PRO A 54 36.73 -3.24 -31.93
N ALA A 55 35.98 -2.26 -32.44
CA ALA A 55 36.19 -1.78 -33.80
C ALA A 55 37.56 -1.09 -33.91
N LYS A 56 38.22 -1.21 -35.07
CA LYS A 56 39.48 -0.47 -35.30
C LYS A 56 39.22 1.04 -35.27
N GLY A 57 40.12 1.79 -34.66
CA GLY A 57 40.01 3.26 -34.62
C GLY A 57 39.10 3.80 -33.50
N TRP A 58 38.63 2.96 -32.58
CA TRP A 58 37.66 3.38 -31.56
C TRP A 58 38.26 4.33 -30.52
N GLU A 59 39.55 4.19 -30.21
CA GLU A 59 40.30 5.04 -29.26
C GLU A 59 40.44 6.47 -29.82
N GLU A 60 40.77 6.57 -31.11
CA GLU A 60 40.85 7.84 -31.82
C GLU A 60 39.46 8.47 -31.97
N ALA A 61 38.45 7.67 -32.30
CA ALA A 61 37.07 8.16 -32.41
C ALA A 61 36.54 8.70 -31.07
N ILE A 62 36.88 8.06 -29.95
CA ILE A 62 36.43 8.53 -28.64
C ILE A 62 37.13 9.82 -28.22
N GLU A 63 38.44 9.93 -28.47
CA GLU A 63 39.22 11.15 -28.20
C GLU A 63 38.77 12.33 -29.07
N GLU A 64 38.49 12.07 -30.36
CA GLU A 64 37.98 13.08 -31.28
C GLU A 64 36.59 13.57 -30.84
N LEU A 65 35.71 12.65 -30.46
CA LEU A 65 34.38 13.00 -29.97
C LEU A 65 34.47 13.79 -28.67
N GLU A 66 35.32 13.39 -27.73
CA GLU A 66 35.57 14.10 -26.48
C GLU A 66 36.04 15.54 -26.71
N SER A 67 36.96 15.73 -27.65
CA SER A 67 37.53 17.03 -28.00
C SER A 67 36.56 17.94 -28.76
N ASN A 68 35.71 17.38 -29.62
CA ASN A 68 34.89 18.14 -30.57
C ASN A 68 33.38 18.10 -30.30
N ARG A 69 32.90 17.45 -29.23
CA ARG A 69 31.46 17.21 -29.00
C ARG A 69 30.60 18.47 -29.11
N ILE A 70 31.03 19.58 -28.50
CA ILE A 70 30.27 20.84 -28.49
C ILE A 70 30.19 21.43 -29.91
N VAL A 71 31.30 21.39 -30.65
CA VAL A 71 31.39 21.88 -32.03
C VAL A 71 30.50 21.04 -32.95
N LEU A 72 30.51 19.72 -32.79
CA LEU A 72 29.65 18.80 -33.55
C LEU A 72 28.16 19.08 -33.27
N ILE A 73 27.77 19.24 -32.01
CA ILE A 73 26.37 19.57 -31.64
C ILE A 73 25.93 20.91 -32.25
N ASP A 74 26.76 21.95 -32.16
CA ASP A 74 26.45 23.27 -32.72
C ASP A 74 26.35 23.23 -34.25
N GLY A 75 27.25 22.50 -34.92
CA GLY A 75 27.21 22.26 -36.36
C GLY A 75 25.95 21.52 -36.81
N ILE A 76 25.55 20.47 -36.08
CA ILE A 76 24.31 19.73 -36.34
C ILE A 76 23.08 20.63 -36.23
N ARG A 77 23.00 21.49 -35.20
CA ARG A 77 21.90 22.47 -35.04
C ARG A 77 21.84 23.47 -36.18
N LYS A 78 22.98 23.85 -36.71
CA LYS A 78 23.11 24.75 -37.87
C LYS A 78 22.90 24.04 -39.21
N GLY A 79 22.69 22.73 -39.22
CA GLY A 79 22.51 21.94 -40.43
C GLY A 79 23.79 21.80 -41.28
N ASP A 80 24.97 21.95 -40.67
CA ASP A 80 26.24 21.79 -41.39
C ASP A 80 26.46 20.31 -41.75
N LYS A 81 26.47 20.04 -43.06
CA LYS A 81 26.62 18.68 -43.61
C LYS A 81 27.96 18.04 -43.23
N LYS A 82 29.02 18.84 -43.01
CA LYS A 82 30.33 18.29 -42.67
C LYS A 82 30.33 17.75 -41.24
N THR A 83 29.90 18.57 -40.27
CA THR A 83 29.77 18.14 -38.86
C THR A 83 28.77 17.01 -38.68
N ILE A 84 27.66 16.99 -39.43
CA ILE A 84 26.71 15.86 -39.43
C ILE A 84 27.40 14.56 -39.84
N ARG A 85 28.07 14.53 -40.99
CA ARG A 85 28.79 13.34 -41.47
C ARG A 85 29.90 12.90 -40.52
N GLN A 86 30.61 13.87 -39.93
CA GLN A 86 31.65 13.60 -38.96
C GLN A 86 31.08 12.93 -37.70
N ALA A 87 29.99 13.47 -37.15
CA ALA A 87 29.31 12.88 -36.01
C ALA A 87 28.74 11.47 -36.31
N GLU A 88 28.16 11.26 -37.48
CA GLU A 88 27.69 9.95 -37.94
C GLU A 88 28.84 8.93 -38.01
N GLY A 89 29.99 9.32 -38.57
CA GLY A 89 31.16 8.45 -38.66
C GLY A 89 31.76 8.06 -37.30
N LEU A 90 31.85 9.03 -36.38
CA LEU A 90 32.30 8.78 -35.01
C LEU A 90 31.35 7.83 -34.29
N LEU A 91 30.05 8.14 -34.27
CA LEU A 91 29.05 7.30 -33.62
C LEU A 91 28.96 5.90 -34.24
N HIS A 92 29.10 5.77 -35.56
CA HIS A 92 29.15 4.46 -36.22
C HIS A 92 30.31 3.60 -35.72
N THR A 93 31.50 4.18 -35.56
CA THR A 93 32.69 3.47 -35.06
C THR A 93 32.52 3.06 -33.60
N LEU A 94 31.96 3.95 -32.78
CA LEU A 94 31.72 3.70 -31.36
C LEU A 94 30.58 2.69 -31.14
N ASP A 95 29.51 2.75 -31.92
CA ASP A 95 28.44 1.76 -31.91
C ASP A 95 28.97 0.38 -32.32
N ALA A 96 29.72 0.31 -33.43
CA ALA A 96 30.33 -0.95 -33.89
C ALA A 96 31.23 -1.58 -32.81
N THR A 97 31.88 -0.76 -31.99
CA THR A 97 32.71 -1.21 -30.86
C THR A 97 31.89 -1.87 -29.76
N LEU A 98 30.77 -1.30 -29.33
CA LEU A 98 29.91 -1.95 -28.33
C LEU A 98 29.05 -3.08 -28.93
N LEU A 99 28.69 -3.01 -30.21
CA LEU A 99 27.96 -4.07 -30.92
C LEU A 99 28.81 -5.30 -31.25
N ALA A 100 30.14 -5.20 -31.13
CA ALA A 100 31.02 -6.36 -31.12
C ALA A 100 30.89 -7.21 -29.84
N ASN A 101 30.00 -6.85 -28.90
CA ASN A 101 29.72 -7.59 -27.67
C ASN A 101 29.33 -9.07 -27.97
N PRO A 102 30.09 -10.06 -27.45
CA PRO A 102 29.82 -11.49 -27.69
C PRO A 102 28.46 -11.97 -27.20
N LEU A 103 27.79 -11.22 -26.32
CA LEU A 103 26.44 -11.52 -25.85
C LEU A 103 25.37 -11.34 -26.93
N ILE A 104 25.65 -10.60 -28.00
CA ILE A 104 24.69 -10.32 -29.09
C ILE A 104 25.26 -10.59 -30.48
N GLN A 105 26.58 -10.55 -30.64
CA GLN A 105 27.24 -10.73 -31.92
C GLN A 105 26.92 -12.10 -32.52
N LYS A 106 26.48 -12.12 -33.79
CA LYS A 106 26.05 -13.33 -34.53
C LYS A 106 24.90 -14.12 -33.88
N LYS A 107 24.28 -13.60 -32.82
CA LYS A 107 23.09 -14.22 -32.22
C LYS A 107 21.84 -13.82 -32.99
N GLN A 108 20.80 -14.64 -32.87
CA GLN A 108 19.48 -14.34 -33.40
C GLN A 108 18.71 -13.49 -32.38
N ILE A 109 18.61 -12.19 -32.66
CA ILE A 109 17.71 -11.29 -31.92
C ILE A 109 16.38 -11.27 -32.66
N THR A 110 15.34 -11.86 -32.07
CA THR A 110 13.98 -11.78 -32.61
C THR A 110 13.29 -10.53 -32.07
N ALA A 111 12.53 -9.84 -32.92
CA ALA A 111 11.73 -8.67 -32.54
C ALA A 111 10.43 -8.63 -33.35
N ILE A 112 9.44 -7.89 -32.84
CA ILE A 112 8.24 -7.52 -33.59
C ILE A 112 8.54 -6.23 -34.34
N ARG A 113 8.44 -6.26 -35.67
CA ARG A 113 8.40 -5.07 -36.53
C ARG A 113 6.94 -4.74 -36.83
N ARG A 114 6.50 -3.54 -36.44
CA ARG A 114 5.12 -3.06 -36.60
C ARG A 114 5.10 -1.84 -37.50
N THR A 115 4.40 -1.90 -38.61
CA THR A 115 4.20 -0.74 -39.49
C THR A 115 3.15 0.20 -38.89
N LEU A 116 3.53 1.45 -38.71
CA LEU A 116 2.72 2.53 -38.12
C LEU A 116 2.44 3.68 -39.11
N GLY A 117 3.18 3.74 -40.22
CA GLY A 117 3.10 4.85 -41.17
C GLY A 117 3.49 6.18 -40.53
N ASP A 118 2.78 7.25 -40.88
CA ASP A 118 3.06 8.62 -40.42
C ASP A 118 3.02 8.80 -38.89
N LYS A 119 2.42 7.85 -38.17
CA LYS A 119 2.37 7.86 -36.70
C LYS A 119 3.65 7.37 -36.04
N ALA A 120 4.61 6.75 -36.75
CA ALA A 120 5.75 6.08 -36.13
C ALA A 120 6.54 6.95 -35.15
N ARG A 121 6.70 8.24 -35.46
CA ARG A 121 7.43 9.21 -34.64
C ARG A 121 6.65 9.71 -33.43
N THR A 122 5.34 9.55 -33.38
CA THR A 122 4.49 10.02 -32.26
C THR A 122 3.79 8.88 -31.52
N ALA A 123 3.83 7.66 -32.06
CA ALA A 123 3.16 6.49 -31.53
C ALA A 123 3.62 6.16 -30.11
N ILE A 124 2.63 6.04 -29.24
CA ILE A 124 2.75 5.70 -27.83
C ILE A 124 1.46 4.95 -27.42
N ARG A 125 1.48 4.25 -26.30
CA ARG A 125 0.26 3.59 -25.76
C ARG A 125 -0.34 2.59 -26.77
N GLY A 126 -1.67 2.60 -26.92
CA GLY A 126 -2.40 1.73 -27.84
C GLY A 126 -1.96 1.79 -29.30
N ASP A 127 -1.36 2.89 -29.78
CA ASP A 127 -0.84 2.94 -31.16
C ASP A 127 0.29 1.93 -31.39
N LEU A 128 0.98 1.52 -30.32
CA LEU A 128 2.03 0.51 -30.35
C LEU A 128 1.47 -0.91 -30.19
N GLY A 129 0.16 -1.14 -30.27
CA GLY A 129 -0.45 -2.46 -30.06
C GLY A 129 -0.17 -3.06 -28.69
N ILE A 130 -0.04 -2.21 -27.66
CA ILE A 130 0.00 -2.56 -26.24
C ILE A 130 -1.24 -2.01 -25.54
N VAL A 131 -1.47 -2.37 -24.29
CA VAL A 131 -2.66 -1.91 -23.55
C VAL A 131 -2.74 -0.39 -23.43
N PRO A 132 -3.94 0.22 -23.54
CA PRO A 132 -4.08 1.68 -23.56
C PRO A 132 -3.97 2.35 -22.17
N ASN A 133 -4.07 1.59 -21.07
CA ASN A 133 -3.86 2.04 -19.69
C ASN A 133 -3.16 0.94 -18.87
N ASN A 134 -2.46 1.32 -17.81
CA ASN A 134 -1.71 0.36 -16.97
C ASN A 134 -2.59 -0.57 -16.12
N PHE A 135 -3.87 -0.26 -15.96
CA PHE A 135 -4.86 -1.13 -15.31
C PHE A 135 -5.65 -2.01 -16.29
N HIS A 136 -5.35 -1.92 -17.59
CA HIS A 136 -5.97 -2.77 -18.60
C HIS A 136 -5.11 -3.98 -18.94
N ASN A 137 -5.77 -5.00 -19.49
CA ASN A 137 -5.17 -6.22 -20.02
C ASN A 137 -5.37 -6.27 -21.55
N ASN A 138 -4.83 -7.29 -22.22
CA ASN A 138 -4.83 -7.36 -23.69
C ASN A 138 -6.21 -7.29 -24.34
N PHE A 139 -7.28 -7.70 -23.65
CA PHE A 139 -8.66 -7.54 -24.13
C PHE A 139 -9.02 -6.08 -24.49
N ALA A 140 -8.35 -5.10 -23.88
CA ALA A 140 -8.59 -3.68 -24.11
C ALA A 140 -7.77 -3.10 -25.29
N ILE A 141 -6.88 -3.90 -25.89
CA ILE A 141 -6.20 -3.54 -27.11
C ILE A 141 -7.26 -3.57 -28.24
N PRO A 142 -7.47 -2.46 -28.98
CA PRO A 142 -8.47 -2.43 -30.04
C PRO A 142 -8.27 -3.55 -31.06
N HIS A 143 -9.35 -4.22 -31.43
CA HIS A 143 -9.33 -5.24 -32.48
C HIS A 143 -8.97 -4.58 -33.82
N PRO A 144 -7.87 -4.95 -34.50
CA PRO A 144 -7.42 -4.24 -35.68
C PRO A 144 -8.12 -4.77 -36.93
N SER A 145 -9.43 -4.53 -37.07
CA SER A 145 -10.07 -4.70 -38.39
C SER A 145 -9.63 -3.63 -39.41
N LYS A 146 -8.87 -2.60 -38.97
CA LYS A 146 -8.31 -1.52 -39.80
C LYS A 146 -6.96 -0.96 -39.30
N GLY A 147 -5.93 -1.79 -39.12
CA GLY A 147 -4.55 -1.29 -39.07
C GLY A 147 -3.60 -2.01 -38.12
N TRP A 148 -2.53 -2.55 -38.68
CA TRP A 148 -1.15 -2.79 -38.21
C TRP A 148 -0.61 -3.92 -39.06
N THR A 149 0.50 -3.70 -39.77
CA THR A 149 1.23 -4.79 -40.41
C THR A 149 2.28 -5.27 -39.43
N ASN A 150 2.15 -6.50 -38.95
CA ASN A 150 3.04 -7.09 -37.98
C ASN A 150 3.94 -8.14 -38.63
N GLU A 151 5.19 -8.20 -38.20
CA GLU A 151 6.16 -9.18 -38.66
C GLU A 151 7.05 -9.59 -37.48
N PHE A 152 7.29 -10.88 -37.28
CA PHE A 152 8.45 -11.33 -36.52
C PHE A 152 9.65 -11.26 -37.45
N VAL A 153 10.70 -10.57 -37.00
CA VAL A 153 11.96 -10.45 -37.72
C VAL A 153 13.11 -10.91 -36.84
N SER A 154 14.13 -11.48 -37.46
CA SER A 154 15.43 -11.73 -36.86
C SER A 154 16.40 -10.64 -37.29
N LEU A 155 17.13 -10.10 -36.32
CA LEU A 155 18.26 -9.22 -36.50
C LEU A 155 19.52 -10.01 -36.14
N SER A 156 20.48 -10.06 -37.06
CA SER A 156 21.81 -10.62 -36.82
C SER A 156 22.85 -9.52 -36.91
N ILE A 157 23.63 -9.36 -35.84
CA ILE A 157 24.56 -8.25 -35.68
C ILE A 157 25.97 -8.72 -36.05
N THR A 158 26.57 -8.04 -37.01
CA THR A 158 28.01 -7.98 -37.25
C THR A 158 28.44 -6.51 -37.10
N PRO A 159 29.60 -6.19 -36.51
CA PRO A 159 30.04 -4.80 -36.38
C PRO A 159 30.00 -4.06 -37.73
N GLY A 160 29.27 -2.95 -37.80
CA GLY A 160 29.05 -2.16 -39.02
C GLY A 160 28.05 -2.75 -40.03
N ASN A 161 27.42 -3.90 -39.75
CA ASN A 161 26.41 -4.50 -40.63
C ASN A 161 25.36 -5.30 -39.85
N ILE A 162 24.10 -4.87 -39.94
CA ILE A 162 22.97 -5.52 -39.26
C ILE A 162 22.05 -6.11 -40.32
N GLN A 163 21.93 -7.44 -40.31
CA GLN A 163 21.10 -8.17 -41.26
C GLN A 163 19.71 -8.42 -40.68
N LYS A 164 18.67 -8.08 -41.43
CA LYS A 164 17.28 -8.34 -41.09
C LYS A 164 16.73 -9.47 -41.94
N LYS A 165 16.12 -10.47 -41.30
CA LYS A 165 15.41 -11.58 -41.94
C LYS A 165 13.97 -11.67 -41.40
N MET A 166 12.98 -11.74 -42.27
CA MET A 166 11.60 -12.02 -41.85
C MET A 166 11.49 -13.49 -41.42
N LEU A 167 10.91 -13.73 -40.25
CA LEU A 167 10.66 -15.06 -39.70
C LEU A 167 9.21 -15.50 -39.91
N PHE A 168 8.28 -14.57 -39.67
CA PHE A 168 6.84 -14.84 -39.79
C PHE A 168 6.07 -13.55 -40.03
N LYS A 169 5.04 -13.62 -40.85
CA LYS A 169 4.10 -12.54 -41.11
C LYS A 169 2.68 -13.09 -41.04
N PRO A 170 1.89 -12.74 -40.00
CA PRO A 170 0.50 -13.11 -39.94
C PRO A 170 -0.31 -12.40 -41.04
N ALA A 171 -1.56 -12.82 -41.22
CA ALA A 171 -2.49 -12.13 -42.13
C ALA A 171 -2.66 -10.65 -41.73
N GLU A 172 -3.04 -9.82 -42.70
CA GLU A 172 -3.24 -8.39 -42.48
C GLU A 172 -4.27 -8.13 -41.37
N GLY A 173 -3.98 -7.17 -40.48
CA GLY A 173 -4.85 -6.85 -39.35
C GLY A 173 -4.75 -7.81 -38.16
N VAL A 174 -3.94 -8.87 -38.24
CA VAL A 174 -3.68 -9.76 -37.10
C VAL A 174 -2.55 -9.21 -36.24
N ILE A 175 -2.81 -9.08 -34.95
CA ILE A 175 -1.84 -8.65 -33.94
C ILE A 175 -1.00 -9.81 -33.44
N ILE A 176 0.28 -9.57 -33.20
CA ILE A 176 1.18 -10.45 -32.44
C ILE A 176 1.74 -9.63 -31.27
N SER A 177 1.81 -10.23 -30.10
CA SER A 177 2.35 -9.61 -28.87
C SER A 177 2.96 -10.68 -27.96
N ASP A 178 3.66 -10.22 -26.92
CA ASP A 178 4.11 -11.02 -25.77
C ASP A 178 4.91 -12.29 -26.18
N PRO A 179 5.96 -12.13 -27.01
CA PRO A 179 6.76 -13.28 -27.44
C PRO A 179 7.61 -13.84 -26.30
N GLU A 180 7.58 -15.16 -26.10
CA GLU A 180 8.39 -15.87 -25.11
C GLU A 180 9.13 -17.06 -25.76
N PRO A 181 10.47 -17.08 -25.76
CA PRO A 181 11.23 -18.13 -26.43
C PRO A 181 11.24 -19.44 -25.63
N HIS A 182 11.01 -20.55 -26.32
CA HIS A 182 11.15 -21.87 -25.72
C HIS A 182 12.61 -22.19 -25.41
N PHE A 183 12.86 -23.00 -24.39
CA PHE A 183 14.23 -23.33 -23.92
C PHE A 183 15.11 -24.01 -24.99
N ASN A 184 14.51 -24.70 -25.95
CA ASN A 184 15.25 -25.36 -27.03
C ASN A 184 15.79 -24.40 -28.11
N GLY A 185 15.34 -23.14 -28.15
CA GLY A 185 15.75 -22.15 -29.15
C GLY A 185 15.16 -22.34 -30.55
N GLU A 186 14.19 -23.24 -30.74
CA GLU A 186 13.60 -23.55 -32.06
C GLU A 186 12.18 -23.01 -32.22
N LYS A 187 11.53 -22.64 -31.11
CA LYS A 187 10.13 -22.22 -31.07
C LYS A 187 9.91 -21.00 -30.19
N LEU A 188 8.84 -20.28 -30.47
CA LEU A 188 8.47 -19.03 -29.80
C LEU A 188 6.96 -19.02 -29.51
N MET A 189 6.58 -18.85 -28.24
CA MET A 189 5.19 -18.58 -27.86
C MET A 189 4.88 -17.10 -28.12
N TYR A 190 3.64 -16.77 -28.50
CA TYR A 190 3.16 -15.39 -28.56
C TYR A 190 1.63 -15.32 -28.39
N SER A 191 1.11 -14.12 -28.12
CA SER A 191 -0.33 -13.85 -27.98
C SER A 191 -0.90 -13.25 -29.27
N SER A 192 -2.07 -13.72 -29.69
CA SER A 192 -2.81 -13.22 -30.87
C SER A 192 -4.30 -13.51 -30.77
N ILE A 193 -5.09 -12.95 -31.67
CA ILE A 193 -6.50 -13.31 -31.84
C ILE A 193 -6.59 -14.64 -32.59
N GLY A 194 -7.35 -15.59 -32.05
CA GLY A 194 -7.54 -16.93 -32.61
C GLY A 194 -9.02 -17.29 -32.77
N THR A 195 -9.35 -18.54 -32.47
CA THR A 195 -10.72 -19.04 -32.55
C THR A 195 -11.69 -18.23 -31.65
N ASN A 196 -12.97 -18.23 -32.01
CA ASN A 196 -14.04 -17.47 -31.31
C ASN A 196 -13.81 -15.95 -31.20
N ASN A 197 -12.88 -15.38 -31.98
CA ASN A 197 -12.48 -13.98 -31.89
C ASN A 197 -11.99 -13.60 -30.47
N ARG A 198 -11.21 -14.50 -29.85
CA ARG A 198 -10.62 -14.32 -28.51
C ARG A 198 -9.10 -14.26 -28.58
N TRP A 199 -8.50 -13.68 -27.56
CA TRP A 199 -7.06 -13.81 -27.35
C TRP A 199 -6.71 -15.27 -27.02
N HIS A 200 -5.69 -15.78 -27.71
CA HIS A 200 -5.14 -17.11 -27.53
C HIS A 200 -3.61 -17.06 -27.54
N LEU A 201 -3.00 -18.10 -26.97
CA LEU A 201 -1.58 -18.35 -27.16
C LEU A 201 -1.34 -19.12 -28.45
N PHE A 202 -0.26 -18.77 -29.14
CA PHE A 202 0.22 -19.41 -30.35
C PHE A 202 1.69 -19.79 -30.19
N GLU A 203 2.14 -20.75 -30.99
CA GLU A 203 3.54 -21.16 -31.09
C GLU A 203 4.01 -21.05 -32.54
N LEU A 204 5.09 -20.29 -32.74
CA LEU A 204 5.81 -20.17 -34.00
C LEU A 204 6.98 -21.15 -34.02
N ASN A 205 7.04 -22.00 -35.05
CA ASN A 205 8.25 -22.74 -35.41
C ASN A 205 9.19 -21.81 -36.18
N LEU A 206 10.36 -21.50 -35.62
CA LEU A 206 11.27 -20.50 -36.17
C LEU A 206 12.03 -20.98 -37.42
N LYS A 207 12.09 -22.29 -37.62
CA LYS A 207 12.73 -22.90 -38.80
C LYS A 207 11.78 -22.95 -39.98
N GLU A 208 10.54 -23.37 -39.74
CA GLU A 208 9.53 -23.58 -40.78
C GLU A 208 8.73 -22.30 -41.08
N GLY A 209 8.72 -21.32 -40.17
CA GLY A 209 7.91 -20.11 -40.30
C GLY A 209 6.41 -20.36 -40.15
N THR A 210 6.03 -21.50 -39.56
CA THR A 210 4.62 -21.91 -39.37
C THR A 210 4.17 -21.64 -37.94
N SER A 211 2.92 -21.18 -37.78
CA SER A 211 2.31 -20.91 -36.49
C SER A 211 1.10 -21.82 -36.22
N ARG A 212 0.89 -22.19 -34.95
CA ARG A 212 -0.28 -22.95 -34.49
C ARG A 212 -0.82 -22.40 -33.17
N GLN A 213 -2.12 -22.55 -32.93
CA GLN A 213 -2.73 -22.20 -31.64
C GLN A 213 -2.34 -23.24 -30.56
N LEU A 214 -2.02 -22.77 -29.35
CA LEU A 214 -1.68 -23.60 -28.18
C LEU A 214 -2.87 -23.81 -27.25
N THR A 215 -3.61 -22.75 -26.96
CA THR A 215 -4.76 -22.80 -26.05
C THR A 215 -5.98 -23.45 -26.74
N PRO A 216 -6.79 -24.26 -26.02
CA PRO A 216 -7.95 -24.94 -26.57
C PRO A 216 -8.98 -24.04 -27.28
N GLU A 217 -9.54 -24.52 -28.38
CA GLU A 217 -10.68 -23.87 -29.07
C GLU A 217 -11.96 -23.84 -28.23
N ALA A 218 -12.03 -24.67 -27.19
CA ALA A 218 -13.13 -24.71 -26.22
C ALA A 218 -13.24 -23.42 -25.38
N TYR A 219 -12.21 -22.58 -25.35
CA TYR A 219 -12.21 -21.31 -24.63
C TYR A 219 -13.02 -20.24 -25.40
N ARG A 220 -14.34 -20.28 -25.29
CA ARG A 220 -15.25 -19.39 -26.05
C ARG A 220 -15.46 -18.03 -25.38
N ASP A 221 -15.40 -18.00 -24.05
CA ASP A 221 -15.79 -16.83 -23.24
C ASP A 221 -14.62 -16.15 -22.50
N ILE A 222 -13.40 -16.64 -22.73
CA ILE A 222 -12.21 -16.18 -22.03
C ILE A 222 -11.12 -15.76 -23.02
N ASP A 223 -10.37 -14.73 -22.64
CA ASP A 223 -9.18 -14.27 -23.34
C ASP A 223 -7.96 -14.89 -22.65
N SER A 224 -6.98 -15.39 -23.41
CA SER A 224 -5.72 -16.01 -22.94
C SER A 224 -4.52 -15.35 -23.61
N PHE A 225 -3.60 -14.77 -22.84
CA PHE A 225 -2.50 -13.96 -23.35
C PHE A 225 -1.34 -13.91 -22.34
N ASP A 226 -0.21 -13.32 -22.74
CA ASP A 226 0.98 -13.08 -21.90
C ASP A 226 1.38 -14.33 -21.09
N GLY A 227 1.98 -15.30 -21.79
CA GLY A 227 2.27 -16.62 -21.25
C GLY A 227 3.75 -17.00 -21.30
N CYS A 228 4.10 -18.00 -20.49
CA CYS A 228 5.42 -18.62 -20.47
C CYS A 228 5.35 -20.16 -20.50
N TYR A 229 6.44 -20.76 -20.96
CA TYR A 229 6.65 -22.20 -20.92
C TYR A 229 7.12 -22.62 -19.52
N ALA A 230 6.43 -23.58 -18.91
CA ALA A 230 6.92 -24.23 -17.71
C ALA A 230 7.90 -25.37 -18.08
N PRO A 231 8.90 -25.69 -17.23
CA PRO A 231 9.89 -26.72 -17.53
C PRO A 231 9.33 -28.14 -17.73
N ASP A 232 8.12 -28.41 -17.23
CA ASP A 232 7.42 -29.68 -17.37
C ASP A 232 6.63 -29.83 -18.68
N GLY A 233 6.70 -28.82 -19.56
CA GLY A 233 5.98 -28.78 -20.84
C GLY A 233 4.57 -28.17 -20.77
N SER A 234 4.10 -27.76 -19.59
CA SER A 234 2.87 -26.99 -19.44
C SER A 234 3.07 -25.51 -19.79
N TYR A 235 1.98 -24.77 -19.92
CA TYR A 235 1.99 -23.32 -20.16
C TYR A 235 1.30 -22.58 -19.02
N ILE A 236 1.86 -21.45 -18.60
CA ILE A 236 1.24 -20.54 -17.63
C ILE A 236 0.97 -19.21 -18.31
N PHE A 237 -0.25 -18.67 -18.15
CA PHE A 237 -0.69 -17.48 -18.90
C PHE A 237 -1.71 -16.65 -18.16
N CYS A 238 -1.84 -15.38 -18.56
CA CYS A 238 -2.88 -14.49 -18.09
C CYS A 238 -4.22 -14.82 -18.78
N SER A 239 -5.31 -14.89 -18.01
CA SER A 239 -6.64 -15.09 -18.59
C SER A 239 -7.75 -14.35 -17.87
N THR A 240 -8.75 -13.88 -18.63
CA THR A 240 -9.99 -13.28 -18.10
C THR A 240 -10.98 -14.31 -17.55
N GLY A 241 -10.60 -15.59 -17.45
CA GLY A 241 -11.40 -16.66 -16.86
C GLY A 241 -11.75 -16.50 -15.38
N THR A 242 -11.25 -15.45 -14.70
CA THR A 242 -11.67 -15.11 -13.33
C THR A 242 -13.12 -14.61 -13.27
N PHE A 243 -13.60 -14.05 -14.38
CA PHE A 243 -14.88 -13.35 -14.52
C PHE A 243 -15.09 -12.20 -13.51
N LEU A 244 -13.99 -11.65 -12.98
CA LEU A 244 -13.95 -10.51 -12.06
C LEU A 244 -13.84 -9.18 -12.79
N GLY A 245 -14.52 -8.16 -12.26
CA GLY A 245 -14.52 -6.80 -12.78
C GLY A 245 -13.74 -5.88 -11.85
N LEU A 246 -12.93 -4.99 -12.43
CA LEU A 246 -12.11 -4.03 -11.69
C LEU A 246 -12.97 -3.09 -10.83
N PRO A 247 -12.87 -3.15 -9.48
CA PRO A 247 -13.67 -2.31 -8.57
C PRO A 247 -13.67 -0.82 -8.91
N CYS A 248 -12.51 -0.21 -9.16
CA CYS A 248 -12.40 1.24 -9.41
C CYS A 248 -13.03 1.72 -10.74
N THR A 249 -13.49 0.79 -11.59
CA THR A 249 -14.23 1.09 -12.84
C THR A 249 -15.70 0.70 -12.76
N ASP A 250 -16.26 0.58 -11.55
CA ASP A 250 -17.59 0.01 -11.30
C ASP A 250 -17.73 -1.44 -11.86
N GLY A 251 -16.62 -2.19 -11.90
CA GLY A 251 -16.55 -3.53 -12.48
C GLY A 251 -16.56 -3.55 -14.02
N GLY A 252 -16.30 -2.41 -14.67
CA GLY A 252 -16.37 -2.25 -16.13
C GLY A 252 -15.23 -2.93 -16.90
N SER A 253 -14.02 -2.96 -16.33
CA SER A 253 -12.86 -3.63 -16.94
C SER A 253 -12.73 -5.07 -16.46
N ARG A 254 -12.47 -6.01 -17.39
CA ARG A 254 -12.25 -7.43 -17.05
C ARG A 254 -10.88 -7.60 -16.41
N MET A 255 -10.81 -8.29 -15.28
CA MET A 255 -9.55 -8.68 -14.63
C MET A 255 -9.01 -9.97 -15.22
N CYS A 256 -7.70 -10.20 -15.07
CA CYS A 256 -7.07 -11.46 -15.45
C CYS A 256 -6.33 -12.10 -14.27
N GLY A 257 -6.44 -13.41 -14.15
CA GLY A 257 -5.63 -14.22 -13.23
C GLY A 257 -4.60 -15.03 -14.01
N LEU A 258 -3.76 -15.79 -13.32
CA LEU A 258 -2.84 -16.74 -13.92
C LEU A 258 -3.46 -18.13 -13.96
N PHE A 259 -3.32 -18.80 -15.10
CA PHE A 259 -3.85 -20.13 -15.38
C PHE A 259 -2.74 -21.02 -15.91
N ARG A 260 -2.83 -22.32 -15.61
CA ARG A 260 -1.95 -23.35 -16.14
C ARG A 260 -2.74 -24.25 -17.08
N TYR A 261 -2.19 -24.53 -18.27
CA TYR A 261 -2.69 -25.54 -19.18
C TYR A 261 -1.63 -26.62 -19.40
N ASP A 262 -2.02 -27.87 -19.15
CA ASP A 262 -1.19 -29.04 -19.41
C ASP A 262 -1.64 -29.67 -20.74
N PRO A 263 -0.82 -29.58 -21.82
CA PRO A 263 -1.17 -30.17 -23.11
C PRO A 263 -1.12 -31.71 -23.09
N GLY A 264 -0.39 -32.33 -22.16
CA GLY A 264 -0.31 -33.77 -22.02
C GLY A 264 -1.60 -34.37 -21.44
N THR A 265 -2.29 -33.63 -20.56
CA THR A 265 -3.57 -34.07 -19.99
C THR A 265 -4.80 -33.35 -20.56
N GLY A 266 -4.60 -32.27 -21.31
CA GLY A 266 -5.67 -31.38 -21.78
C GLY A 266 -6.39 -30.61 -20.67
N LYS A 267 -5.79 -30.49 -19.47
CA LYS A 267 -6.43 -29.88 -18.30
C LYS A 267 -5.96 -28.44 -18.10
N THR A 268 -6.91 -27.60 -17.71
CA THR A 268 -6.66 -26.21 -17.31
C THR A 268 -6.85 -26.08 -15.80
N ARG A 269 -6.17 -25.14 -15.14
CA ARG A 269 -6.46 -24.77 -13.74
C ARG A 269 -6.12 -23.32 -13.48
N GLN A 270 -6.90 -22.66 -12.63
CA GLN A 270 -6.59 -21.32 -12.13
C GLN A 270 -5.53 -21.41 -11.00
N LEU A 271 -4.52 -20.54 -11.07
CA LEU A 271 -3.44 -20.48 -10.08
C LEU A 271 -3.65 -19.32 -9.09
N THR A 272 -4.18 -18.18 -9.53
CA THR A 272 -4.38 -17.00 -8.68
C THR A 272 -5.86 -16.69 -8.50
N PHE A 273 -6.27 -16.43 -7.26
CA PHE A 273 -7.65 -16.14 -6.86
C PHE A 273 -7.71 -14.75 -6.22
N ASP A 274 -7.23 -13.76 -6.96
CA ASP A 274 -6.95 -12.40 -6.47
C ASP A 274 -8.09 -11.42 -6.78
N GLN A 275 -8.10 -10.29 -6.06
CA GLN A 275 -9.06 -9.19 -6.23
C GLN A 275 -8.97 -8.56 -7.63
N ASP A 276 -7.74 -8.29 -8.07
CA ASP A 276 -7.42 -7.58 -9.31
C ASP A 276 -6.46 -8.39 -10.19
N SER A 277 -6.02 -7.79 -11.31
CA SER A 277 -5.22 -8.47 -12.31
C SER A 277 -3.83 -8.92 -11.83
N ASN A 278 -3.40 -10.07 -12.35
CA ASN A 278 -2.01 -10.52 -12.38
C ASN A 278 -1.41 -10.40 -13.80
N TRP A 279 -0.10 -10.16 -13.91
CA TRP A 279 0.59 -9.96 -15.20
C TRP A 279 1.98 -10.57 -15.26
N GLY A 280 2.47 -10.77 -16.49
CA GLY A 280 3.88 -11.02 -16.81
C GLY A 280 4.48 -12.25 -16.15
N PRO A 281 3.86 -13.44 -16.24
CA PRO A 281 4.46 -14.65 -15.70
C PRO A 281 5.75 -14.99 -16.45
N VAL A 282 6.85 -15.17 -15.73
CA VAL A 282 8.14 -15.62 -16.29
C VAL A 282 8.78 -16.65 -15.37
N VAL A 283 9.39 -17.69 -15.97
CA VAL A 283 10.11 -18.72 -15.21
C VAL A 283 11.49 -18.19 -14.80
N MET A 284 11.79 -18.30 -13.51
CA MET A 284 13.08 -18.00 -12.91
C MET A 284 14.05 -19.18 -13.06
N GLU A 285 15.35 -18.95 -12.89
CA GLU A 285 16.39 -20.00 -13.00
C GLU A 285 16.19 -21.17 -12.02
N ASN A 286 15.52 -20.93 -10.89
CA ASN A 286 15.19 -21.94 -9.89
C ASN A 286 13.88 -22.71 -10.18
N GLY A 287 13.21 -22.43 -11.30
CA GLY A 287 11.94 -23.07 -11.70
C GLY A 287 10.68 -22.40 -11.15
N GLN A 288 10.79 -21.40 -10.27
CA GLN A 288 9.64 -20.63 -9.79
C GLN A 288 9.13 -19.65 -10.86
N ILE A 289 7.90 -19.19 -10.71
CA ILE A 289 7.27 -18.19 -11.56
C ILE A 289 7.34 -16.84 -10.87
N LEU A 290 8.00 -15.86 -11.49
CA LEU A 290 7.91 -14.45 -11.14
C LEU A 290 6.71 -13.85 -11.88
N TYR A 291 5.89 -13.05 -11.19
CA TYR A 291 4.74 -12.36 -11.77
C TYR A 291 4.42 -11.10 -10.96
N GLN A 292 3.56 -10.24 -11.50
CA GLN A 292 3.05 -9.08 -10.77
C GLN A 292 1.61 -9.30 -10.32
N ARG A 293 1.28 -8.89 -9.09
CA ARG A 293 -0.07 -8.88 -8.52
C ARG A 293 -0.49 -7.45 -8.21
N TRP A 294 -1.68 -7.06 -8.67
CA TRP A 294 -2.35 -5.87 -8.19
C TRP A 294 -3.23 -6.20 -6.98
N GLU A 295 -3.16 -5.40 -5.92
CA GLU A 295 -4.06 -5.50 -4.77
C GLU A 295 -4.39 -4.11 -4.22
N TYR A 296 -5.59 -3.90 -3.65
CA TYR A 296 -5.83 -2.72 -2.81
C TYR A 296 -6.89 -2.91 -1.72
N ALA A 297 -6.93 -4.10 -1.13
CA ALA A 297 -7.75 -4.35 0.06
C ALA A 297 -7.31 -3.48 1.25
N ASP A 298 -8.03 -2.38 1.49
CA ASP A 298 -7.81 -1.38 2.54
C ASP A 298 -6.46 -0.62 2.43
N ILE A 299 -5.87 -0.55 1.24
CA ILE A 299 -4.63 0.18 0.91
C ILE A 299 -4.82 0.96 -0.40
N PRO A 300 -3.89 1.83 -0.83
CA PRO A 300 -4.10 2.68 -1.99
C PRO A 300 -4.05 1.91 -3.32
N HIS A 301 -5.11 2.01 -4.14
CA HIS A 301 -5.20 1.35 -5.45
C HIS A 301 -4.17 1.82 -6.46
N SER A 302 -3.66 3.05 -6.34
CA SER A 302 -2.79 3.65 -7.35
C SER A 302 -1.32 3.23 -7.22
N ASN A 303 -0.90 2.70 -6.07
CA ASN A 303 0.52 2.41 -5.77
C ASN A 303 0.86 0.94 -5.51
N SER A 304 -0.12 0.04 -5.56
CA SER A 304 0.07 -1.34 -5.12
C SER A 304 0.15 -2.36 -6.28
N ARG A 305 1.31 -2.44 -6.95
CA ARG A 305 1.62 -3.51 -7.92
C ARG A 305 2.88 -4.23 -7.50
N ILE A 306 2.67 -5.33 -6.81
CA ILE A 306 3.70 -6.01 -6.06
C ILE A 306 4.23 -7.15 -6.90
N MET A 307 5.54 -7.32 -6.93
CA MET A 307 6.15 -8.49 -7.55
C MET A 307 5.96 -9.69 -6.63
N PHE A 308 5.58 -10.83 -7.19
CA PHE A 308 5.31 -12.07 -6.49
C PHE A 308 6.06 -13.24 -7.13
N THR A 309 6.27 -14.28 -6.33
CA THR A 309 6.79 -15.58 -6.78
C THR A 309 5.83 -16.69 -6.38
N MET A 310 5.73 -17.73 -7.19
CA MET A 310 5.02 -18.98 -6.88
C MET A 310 5.74 -20.19 -7.50
N ASN A 311 5.39 -21.41 -7.07
CA ASN A 311 5.74 -22.60 -7.83
C ASN A 311 4.84 -22.73 -9.08
N PRO A 312 5.24 -23.46 -10.14
CA PRO A 312 4.43 -23.60 -11.36
C PRO A 312 3.02 -24.18 -11.15
N ASP A 313 2.79 -24.90 -10.04
CA ASP A 313 1.47 -25.41 -9.66
C ASP A 313 0.66 -24.43 -8.78
N GLY A 314 1.09 -23.17 -8.63
CA GLY A 314 0.39 -22.16 -7.85
C GLY A 314 0.62 -22.25 -6.35
N THR A 315 1.39 -23.21 -5.85
CA THR A 315 1.77 -23.28 -4.42
C THR A 315 2.84 -22.25 -4.08
N ASN A 316 3.01 -21.96 -2.79
CA ASN A 316 4.02 -21.07 -2.23
C ASN A 316 4.00 -19.65 -2.86
N GLN A 317 2.80 -19.08 -3.01
CA GLN A 317 2.65 -17.69 -3.45
C GLN A 317 3.17 -16.74 -2.38
N ARG A 318 4.14 -15.89 -2.73
CA ARG A 318 4.81 -14.96 -1.82
C ARG A 318 5.11 -13.63 -2.49
N ALA A 319 4.95 -12.53 -1.76
CA ALA A 319 5.46 -11.24 -2.18
C ALA A 319 6.99 -11.32 -2.34
N TYR A 320 7.49 -10.84 -3.46
CA TYR A 320 8.90 -10.80 -3.82
C TYR A 320 9.50 -9.40 -3.61
N TYR A 321 8.80 -8.34 -4.04
CA TYR A 321 9.23 -6.95 -3.87
C TYR A 321 8.05 -5.98 -3.90
N GLY A 322 8.10 -4.93 -3.08
CA GLY A 322 7.15 -3.80 -3.11
C GLY A 322 5.93 -3.93 -2.20
N SER A 323 5.85 -4.97 -1.36
CA SER A 323 4.78 -5.08 -0.37
C SER A 323 4.98 -4.05 0.74
N ASN A 324 3.89 -3.38 1.14
CA ASN A 324 3.92 -2.22 2.06
C ASN A 324 4.77 -1.05 1.55
N SER A 325 4.74 -0.75 0.25
CA SER A 325 5.56 0.30 -0.35
C SER A 325 4.79 1.13 -1.36
N TYR A 326 5.05 2.43 -1.41
CA TYR A 326 4.51 3.32 -2.45
C TYR A 326 5.30 3.27 -3.75
N PHE A 327 6.60 2.96 -3.65
CA PHE A 327 7.49 2.79 -4.79
C PHE A 327 7.94 1.31 -4.94
N PRO A 328 8.08 0.83 -6.18
CA PRO A 328 7.58 1.43 -7.40
C PRO A 328 6.05 1.32 -7.47
N THR A 329 5.41 2.33 -8.06
CA THR A 329 3.96 2.35 -8.29
C THR A 329 3.51 1.16 -9.14
N SER A 330 4.27 0.85 -10.19
CA SER A 330 4.18 -0.36 -11.03
C SER A 330 5.57 -0.77 -11.51
N TYR A 331 5.77 -2.06 -11.75
CA TYR A 331 7.01 -2.63 -12.29
C TYR A 331 6.70 -3.66 -13.40
N PHE A 332 6.52 -3.20 -14.64
CA PHE A 332 6.09 -4.04 -15.76
C PHE A 332 7.26 -4.67 -16.51
N ASP A 333 6.95 -5.70 -17.32
CA ASP A 333 7.93 -6.45 -18.12
C ASP A 333 9.13 -6.94 -17.29
N ALA A 334 8.87 -7.34 -16.04
CA ALA A 334 9.90 -7.79 -15.12
C ALA A 334 10.55 -9.09 -15.62
N ARG A 335 11.88 -9.10 -15.70
CA ARG A 335 12.66 -10.25 -16.11
C ARG A 335 13.75 -10.54 -15.08
N PRO A 336 13.96 -11.82 -14.68
CA PRO A 336 15.08 -12.18 -13.84
C PRO A 336 16.40 -11.88 -14.55
N ILE A 337 17.42 -11.46 -13.80
CA ILE A 337 18.75 -11.20 -14.35
C ILE A 337 19.56 -12.52 -14.35
N PRO A 338 20.06 -12.98 -15.51
CA PRO A 338 20.82 -14.23 -15.59
C PRO A 338 22.01 -14.26 -14.65
N GLY A 339 22.17 -15.37 -13.90
CA GLY A 339 23.23 -15.56 -12.92
C GLY A 339 23.07 -14.73 -11.63
N ARG A 340 21.93 -14.05 -11.43
CA ARG A 340 21.59 -13.31 -10.20
C ARG A 340 20.18 -13.63 -9.72
N PRO A 341 19.99 -14.73 -8.95
CA PRO A 341 18.65 -15.22 -8.59
C PRO A 341 17.76 -14.24 -7.82
N SER A 342 18.34 -13.29 -7.08
CA SER A 342 17.64 -12.28 -6.29
C SER A 342 17.30 -11.01 -7.07
N ALA A 343 17.78 -10.88 -8.32
CA ALA A 343 17.73 -9.64 -9.08
C ALA A 343 16.84 -9.72 -10.32
N MET A 344 16.20 -8.59 -10.63
CA MET A 344 15.31 -8.43 -11.77
C MET A 344 15.49 -7.06 -12.43
N ALA A 345 15.17 -6.97 -13.71
CA ALA A 345 15.07 -5.73 -14.46
C ALA A 345 13.65 -5.56 -14.99
N GLY A 346 13.18 -4.32 -15.08
CA GLY A 346 11.80 -4.04 -15.44
C GLY A 346 11.54 -2.54 -15.56
N ILE A 347 10.32 -2.20 -15.94
CA ILE A 347 9.91 -0.84 -16.27
C ILE A 347 9.06 -0.25 -15.15
N VAL A 348 9.59 0.78 -14.49
CA VAL A 348 8.83 1.57 -13.52
C VAL A 348 7.99 2.62 -14.24
N THR A 349 6.69 2.61 -13.94
CA THR A 349 5.69 3.57 -14.43
C THR A 349 4.57 3.72 -13.39
N GLY A 350 3.51 4.45 -13.76
CA GLY A 350 2.37 4.77 -12.89
C GLY A 350 1.05 4.13 -13.27
N HIS A 351 0.10 4.04 -12.34
CA HIS A 351 -1.25 3.56 -12.63
C HIS A 351 -2.00 4.40 -13.67
N HIS A 352 -1.96 5.74 -13.57
CA HIS A 352 -2.55 6.68 -14.54
C HIS A 352 -1.52 7.33 -15.48
N SER A 353 -0.30 6.79 -15.54
CA SER A 353 0.82 7.34 -16.31
C SER A 353 0.84 6.84 -17.77
N ILE A 354 2.00 6.91 -18.42
CA ILE A 354 2.20 6.33 -19.74
C ILE A 354 2.15 4.78 -19.65
N PRO A 355 1.32 4.10 -20.47
CA PRO A 355 1.16 2.66 -20.40
C PRO A 355 2.44 1.88 -20.74
N ARG A 356 2.78 0.92 -19.87
CA ARG A 356 3.85 -0.11 -19.93
C ARG A 356 5.27 0.39 -20.19
N SER A 357 5.45 1.64 -20.61
CA SER A 357 6.73 2.29 -20.86
C SER A 357 7.12 3.22 -19.72
N GLY A 358 8.43 3.46 -19.55
CA GLY A 358 8.91 4.30 -18.46
C GLY A 358 10.40 4.16 -18.19
N ARG A 359 10.76 4.16 -16.91
CA ARG A 359 12.15 4.11 -16.41
C ARG A 359 12.61 2.67 -16.32
N LEU A 360 13.79 2.34 -16.86
CA LEU A 360 14.40 1.02 -16.69
C LEU A 360 15.12 0.96 -15.34
N ILE A 361 14.65 0.09 -14.45
CA ILE A 361 15.19 -0.05 -13.09
C ILE A 361 15.54 -1.50 -12.80
N LEU A 362 16.70 -1.69 -12.18
CA LEU A 362 17.18 -2.98 -11.69
C LEU A 362 17.00 -3.04 -10.18
N ILE A 363 16.44 -4.15 -9.71
CA ILE A 363 16.13 -4.40 -8.30
C ILE A 363 16.82 -5.69 -7.87
N ASP A 364 17.48 -5.67 -6.71
CA ASP A 364 18.02 -6.85 -6.03
C ASP A 364 17.38 -6.99 -4.64
N THR A 365 16.63 -8.07 -4.45
CA THR A 365 15.88 -8.32 -3.22
C THR A 365 16.75 -8.68 -2.02
N ASN A 366 18.04 -8.95 -2.22
CA ASN A 366 19.00 -9.10 -1.13
C ASN A 366 19.42 -7.75 -0.52
N GLN A 367 19.26 -6.63 -1.25
CA GLN A 367 19.57 -5.29 -0.74
C GLN A 367 18.39 -4.68 0.03
N GLY A 368 17.17 -4.98 -0.41
CA GLY A 368 15.95 -4.53 0.23
C GLY A 368 14.71 -5.00 -0.54
N ARG A 369 13.56 -5.00 0.13
CA ARG A 369 12.28 -5.41 -0.48
C ARG A 369 11.20 -4.34 -0.46
N GLN A 370 11.47 -3.23 0.22
CA GLN A 370 10.53 -2.14 0.45
C GLN A 370 11.05 -0.86 -0.22
N GLU A 371 10.11 -0.06 -0.69
CA GLU A 371 10.34 1.24 -1.30
C GLU A 371 11.46 1.19 -2.35
N ALA A 372 12.51 2.00 -2.23
CA ALA A 372 13.66 2.01 -3.14
C ALA A 372 14.87 1.22 -2.60
N ASP A 373 14.75 0.51 -1.47
CA ASP A 373 15.89 -0.09 -0.77
C ASP A 373 16.57 -1.20 -1.59
N GLY A 374 15.82 -1.89 -2.45
CA GLY A 374 16.38 -2.90 -3.35
C GLY A 374 16.86 -2.35 -4.69
N VAL A 375 16.73 -1.05 -4.96
CA VAL A 375 17.12 -0.48 -6.27
C VAL A 375 18.63 -0.39 -6.37
N ILE A 376 19.21 -1.14 -7.31
CA ILE A 376 20.66 -1.17 -7.53
C ILE A 376 21.11 -0.29 -8.69
N CYS A 377 20.24 -0.03 -9.66
CA CYS A 377 20.56 0.78 -10.83
C CYS A 377 19.30 1.32 -11.50
N GLU A 378 19.39 2.53 -12.05
CA GLU A 378 18.47 3.07 -13.06
C GLU A 378 19.28 3.36 -14.33
N ILE A 379 18.75 2.96 -15.49
CA ILE A 379 19.42 3.11 -16.78
C ILE A 379 18.65 4.10 -17.67
N PRO A 380 19.31 5.14 -18.23
CA PRO A 380 20.62 5.67 -17.79
C PRO A 380 20.48 6.25 -16.36
N PHE A 381 21.53 6.83 -15.78
CA PHE A 381 21.63 7.36 -14.40
C PHE A 381 22.31 6.43 -13.38
N SER A 382 23.28 5.64 -13.85
CA SER A 382 24.19 4.84 -13.03
C SER A 382 24.81 5.64 -11.89
N GLY A 383 24.74 5.09 -10.68
CA GLY A 383 25.22 5.71 -9.43
C GLY A 383 24.26 6.72 -8.80
N ARG A 384 23.15 7.08 -9.47
CA ARG A 384 22.11 7.93 -8.85
C ARG A 384 21.28 7.10 -7.89
N LYS A 385 21.21 7.53 -6.62
CA LYS A 385 20.27 6.96 -5.65
C LYS A 385 18.84 7.31 -6.06
N VAL A 386 18.00 6.30 -6.25
CA VAL A 386 16.58 6.47 -6.55
C VAL A 386 15.83 6.83 -5.26
N GLN A 387 15.00 7.87 -5.32
CA GLN A 387 14.13 8.28 -4.22
C GLN A 387 12.77 7.59 -4.36
N ALA A 388 12.24 7.09 -3.25
CA ALA A 388 10.91 6.49 -3.18
C ALA A 388 9.82 7.56 -3.12
N GLU A 389 9.53 8.18 -4.26
CA GLU A 389 8.52 9.23 -4.36
C GLU A 389 7.10 8.64 -4.32
N VAL A 390 6.23 9.18 -3.46
CA VAL A 390 4.80 8.82 -3.46
C VAL A 390 4.11 9.52 -4.62
N ARG A 391 4.14 8.91 -5.80
CA ARG A 391 3.65 9.54 -7.03
C ARG A 391 3.07 8.50 -7.98
N ASP A 392 1.85 8.73 -8.43
CA ASP A 392 1.22 7.87 -9.44
C ASP A 392 1.95 8.06 -10.79
N ARG A 393 2.02 9.29 -11.31
CA ARG A 393 2.52 9.57 -12.68
C ARG A 393 4.05 9.75 -12.79
N GLN A 394 4.84 8.87 -12.16
CA GLN A 394 6.32 9.00 -12.08
C GLN A 394 7.05 8.98 -13.42
N ALA A 395 6.53 8.27 -14.42
CA ALA A 395 7.18 8.13 -15.74
C ALA A 395 6.73 9.20 -16.75
N ASP A 396 5.84 10.11 -16.37
CA ASP A 396 5.40 11.18 -17.26
C ASP A 396 6.54 12.16 -17.55
N GLY A 397 6.81 12.38 -18.84
CA GLY A 397 7.87 13.29 -19.27
C GLY A 397 9.29 12.71 -19.19
N CYS A 398 9.46 11.48 -18.67
CA CYS A 398 10.78 10.85 -18.66
C CYS A 398 11.26 10.54 -20.10
N TRP A 399 12.56 10.75 -20.34
CA TRP A 399 13.28 10.41 -21.57
C TRP A 399 14.73 10.02 -21.22
N PRO A 400 15.31 9.01 -21.89
CA PRO A 400 14.68 8.09 -22.84
C PRO A 400 13.56 7.25 -22.18
N ARG A 401 12.66 6.69 -23.00
CA ARG A 401 11.60 5.78 -22.53
C ARG A 401 11.87 4.36 -22.99
N PHE A 402 11.71 3.43 -22.07
CA PHE A 402 11.99 2.01 -22.28
C PHE A 402 10.74 1.16 -22.29
N LEU A 403 10.80 0.06 -23.03
CA LEU A 403 9.86 -1.05 -23.11
C LEU A 403 10.63 -2.36 -23.22
N HIS A 404 10.03 -3.43 -22.72
CA HIS A 404 10.42 -4.82 -23.02
C HIS A 404 11.92 -5.10 -22.80
N PRO A 405 12.46 -4.89 -21.58
CA PRO A 405 13.84 -5.19 -21.29
C PRO A 405 14.09 -6.69 -21.37
N TRP A 406 15.19 -7.07 -22.01
CA TRP A 406 15.69 -8.43 -22.07
C TRP A 406 17.12 -8.47 -21.51
N PRO A 407 17.30 -8.89 -20.25
CA PRO A 407 18.60 -9.00 -19.61
C PRO A 407 19.49 -10.03 -20.31
N LEU A 408 20.71 -9.62 -20.67
CA LEU A 408 21.76 -10.52 -21.17
C LEU A 408 22.62 -11.04 -20.03
N ASN A 409 22.91 -10.15 -19.08
CA ASN A 409 23.52 -10.41 -17.78
C ASN A 409 23.21 -9.23 -16.85
N ASP A 410 23.99 -9.07 -15.77
CA ASP A 410 23.87 -7.97 -14.80
C ASP A 410 24.36 -6.60 -15.29
N THR A 411 24.91 -6.54 -16.51
CA THR A 411 25.53 -5.34 -17.07
C THR A 411 24.83 -4.88 -18.35
N TYR A 412 24.45 -5.79 -19.25
CA TYR A 412 23.94 -5.48 -20.59
C TYR A 412 22.50 -5.97 -20.81
N PHE A 413 21.70 -5.14 -21.49
CA PHE A 413 20.27 -5.36 -21.71
C PHE A 413 19.90 -4.98 -23.15
N LEU A 414 19.05 -5.79 -23.79
CA LEU A 414 18.34 -5.36 -25.00
C LEU A 414 17.03 -4.70 -24.59
N VAL A 415 16.66 -3.61 -25.26
CA VAL A 415 15.43 -2.86 -24.95
C VAL A 415 14.79 -2.35 -26.23
N ALA A 416 13.46 -2.24 -26.22
CA ALA A 416 12.77 -1.32 -27.13
C ALA A 416 12.79 0.06 -26.49
N MET A 417 13.25 1.08 -27.20
CA MET A 417 13.44 2.41 -26.64
C MET A 417 13.04 3.50 -27.62
N LYS A 418 12.52 4.59 -27.06
CA LYS A 418 12.31 5.86 -27.75
C LYS A 418 13.14 6.94 -27.04
N ALA A 419 14.11 7.50 -27.75
CA ALA A 419 15.10 8.42 -27.16
C ALA A 419 14.50 9.79 -26.77
N ALA A 420 13.59 10.32 -27.60
CA ALA A 420 12.96 11.63 -27.45
C ALA A 420 11.50 11.60 -27.96
N PRO A 421 10.66 12.63 -27.69
CA PRO A 421 9.25 12.65 -28.10
C PRO A 421 8.97 12.29 -29.57
N ASN A 422 9.86 12.68 -30.49
CA ASN A 422 9.70 12.49 -31.95
C ASN A 422 10.65 11.43 -32.55
N SER A 423 11.43 10.72 -31.73
CA SER A 423 12.27 9.59 -32.18
C SER A 423 11.43 8.39 -32.59
N LEU A 424 12.00 7.43 -33.32
CA LEU A 424 11.34 6.17 -33.58
C LEU A 424 11.43 5.23 -32.35
N TRP A 425 10.58 4.21 -32.30
CA TRP A 425 10.78 3.07 -31.39
C TRP A 425 11.74 2.09 -32.05
N GLY A 426 12.97 2.05 -31.54
CA GLY A 426 14.03 1.17 -32.04
C GLY A 426 14.46 0.13 -31.03
N ILE A 427 15.28 -0.82 -31.47
CA ILE A 427 15.99 -1.76 -30.59
C ILE A 427 17.36 -1.18 -30.24
N TYR A 428 17.69 -1.22 -28.96
CA TYR A 428 18.95 -0.70 -28.42
C TYR A 428 19.61 -1.73 -27.51
N LEU A 429 20.94 -1.71 -27.48
CA LEU A 429 21.75 -2.28 -26.42
C LEU A 429 22.02 -1.17 -25.38
N VAL A 430 21.67 -1.42 -24.13
CA VAL A 430 21.95 -0.51 -23.01
C VAL A 430 22.71 -1.21 -21.91
N ASP A 431 23.40 -0.43 -21.07
CA ASP A 431 24.18 -0.98 -19.97
C ASP A 431 24.12 -0.17 -18.68
N THR A 432 24.61 -0.79 -17.60
CA THR A 432 24.70 -0.17 -16.26
C THR A 432 25.77 0.93 -16.18
N PHE A 433 26.48 1.24 -17.26
CA PHE A 433 27.43 2.35 -17.32
C PHE A 433 26.80 3.63 -17.89
N ASP A 434 25.55 3.58 -18.39
CA ASP A 434 24.81 4.64 -19.10
C ASP A 434 24.97 4.62 -20.63
N ASN A 435 25.61 3.62 -21.24
CA ASN A 435 25.71 3.61 -22.71
C ASN A 435 24.38 3.18 -23.34
N ILE A 436 24.05 3.81 -24.47
CA ILE A 436 22.85 3.56 -25.27
C ILE A 436 23.28 3.42 -26.73
N THR A 437 23.26 2.20 -27.24
CA THR A 437 23.76 1.84 -28.57
C THR A 437 22.61 1.36 -29.45
N LEU A 438 22.36 2.06 -30.55
CA LEU A 438 21.29 1.74 -31.49
C LEU A 438 21.62 0.45 -32.26
N ILE A 439 20.64 -0.45 -32.37
CA ILE A 439 20.73 -1.68 -33.18
C ILE A 439 19.83 -1.55 -34.42
N ALA A 440 18.56 -1.21 -34.25
CA ALA A 440 17.64 -1.16 -35.38
C ALA A 440 16.57 -0.09 -35.19
N GLU A 441 16.37 0.71 -36.23
CA GLU A 441 15.29 1.66 -36.39
C GLU A 441 14.94 1.78 -37.87
N GLU A 442 13.68 2.08 -38.18
CA GLU A 442 13.21 2.19 -39.56
C GLU A 442 11.99 3.11 -39.62
N GLU A 443 12.03 4.12 -40.50
CA GLU A 443 10.95 5.10 -40.65
C GLU A 443 9.60 4.41 -40.93
N GLY A 444 8.52 4.96 -40.38
CA GLY A 444 7.19 4.38 -40.53
C GLY A 444 6.95 3.10 -39.71
N THR A 445 7.88 2.68 -38.85
CA THR A 445 7.77 1.46 -38.05
C THR A 445 8.11 1.64 -36.57
N ALA A 446 7.69 0.68 -35.75
CA ALA A 446 8.20 0.46 -34.40
C ALA A 446 8.78 -0.96 -34.29
N TYR A 447 9.95 -1.07 -33.65
CA TYR A 447 10.50 -2.34 -33.21
C TYR A 447 10.22 -2.56 -31.72
N LEU A 448 9.67 -3.73 -31.38
CA LEU A 448 9.22 -4.08 -30.04
C LEU A 448 9.71 -5.49 -29.66
N PHE A 449 9.75 -5.77 -28.35
CA PHE A 449 10.09 -7.07 -27.77
C PHE A 449 11.38 -7.70 -28.31
N PRO A 450 12.55 -7.06 -28.13
CA PRO A 450 13.82 -7.69 -28.51
C PRO A 450 14.12 -8.86 -27.58
N ILE A 451 14.23 -10.05 -28.14
CA ILE A 451 14.53 -11.28 -27.40
C ILE A 451 15.67 -12.04 -28.07
N ILE A 452 16.54 -12.67 -27.29
CA ILE A 452 17.51 -13.61 -27.83
C ILE A 452 16.84 -14.98 -27.93
N VAL A 453 16.92 -15.58 -29.12
CA VAL A 453 16.51 -16.97 -29.32
C VAL A 453 17.75 -17.82 -29.52
N GLU A 454 18.05 -18.63 -28.51
CA GLU A 454 19.09 -19.65 -28.55
C GLU A 454 18.71 -20.81 -27.64
N LYS A 455 19.35 -21.96 -27.84
CA LYS A 455 19.21 -23.09 -26.94
C LYS A 455 19.77 -22.72 -25.57
N ARG A 456 18.94 -22.81 -24.54
CA ARG A 456 19.28 -22.54 -23.14
C ARG A 456 18.95 -23.74 -22.26
N GLN A 457 19.58 -23.80 -21.10
CA GLN A 457 19.23 -24.79 -20.09
C GLN A 457 17.81 -24.50 -19.59
N ALA A 458 16.94 -25.52 -19.64
CA ALA A 458 15.64 -25.43 -19.01
C ALA A 458 15.82 -25.37 -17.47
N PRO A 459 15.08 -24.49 -16.77
CA PRO A 459 15.04 -24.50 -15.31
C PRO A 459 14.63 -25.89 -14.77
N PRO A 460 14.95 -26.23 -13.51
CA PRO A 460 14.55 -27.52 -12.94
C PRO A 460 13.02 -27.64 -12.90
N VAL A 461 12.52 -28.85 -13.19
CA VAL A 461 11.11 -29.18 -12.98
C VAL A 461 10.86 -29.27 -11.47
N MET A 462 9.99 -28.41 -10.95
CA MET A 462 9.56 -28.48 -9.55
C MET A 462 8.48 -29.56 -9.39
N PRO A 463 8.63 -30.48 -8.42
CA PRO A 463 7.57 -31.45 -8.12
C PRO A 463 6.27 -30.75 -7.72
N GLY A 464 5.14 -31.22 -8.27
CA GLY A 464 3.83 -30.73 -7.87
C GLY A 464 3.52 -31.10 -6.41
N MET A 465 3.08 -30.13 -5.64
CA MET A 465 2.69 -30.27 -4.23
C MET A 465 1.16 -30.28 -4.06
N VAL A 466 0.43 -29.96 -5.13
CA VAL A 466 -1.04 -29.97 -5.15
C VAL A 466 -1.58 -31.40 -5.09
N VAL A 467 -2.57 -31.62 -4.22
CA VAL A 467 -3.38 -32.84 -4.15
C VAL A 467 -4.77 -32.51 -4.72
N PRO A 468 -5.06 -32.82 -6.00
CA PRO A 468 -6.24 -32.31 -6.70
C PRO A 468 -7.59 -32.64 -6.06
N GLU A 469 -7.70 -33.81 -5.40
CA GLU A 469 -8.92 -34.26 -4.73
C GLU A 469 -9.17 -33.55 -3.39
N SER A 470 -8.19 -32.83 -2.87
CA SER A 470 -8.33 -32.10 -1.61
C SER A 470 -9.14 -30.83 -1.80
N LYS A 471 -10.00 -30.51 -0.83
CA LYS A 471 -10.73 -29.23 -0.78
C LYS A 471 -10.08 -28.22 0.16
N ASP A 472 -9.06 -28.65 0.89
CA ASP A 472 -8.45 -27.89 1.98
C ASP A 472 -6.93 -27.77 1.79
N ALA A 473 -6.37 -26.76 2.44
CA ALA A 473 -4.94 -26.61 2.67
C ALA A 473 -4.67 -26.55 4.18
N THR A 474 -3.39 -26.61 4.55
CA THR A 474 -2.93 -26.47 5.94
C THR A 474 -2.12 -25.20 6.07
N ILE A 475 -2.44 -24.38 7.06
CA ILE A 475 -1.63 -23.21 7.44
C ILE A 475 -0.81 -23.57 8.66
N PHE A 476 0.48 -23.22 8.64
CA PHE A 476 1.37 -23.37 9.77
C PHE A 476 2.07 -22.05 10.09
N ILE A 477 1.88 -21.55 11.31
CA ILE A 477 2.52 -20.34 11.82
C ILE A 477 3.48 -20.77 12.91
N GLN A 478 4.77 -20.47 12.74
CA GLN A 478 5.78 -20.86 13.71
C GLN A 478 5.68 -20.05 15.00
N ASP A 479 5.55 -18.73 14.88
CA ASP A 479 5.39 -17.79 15.99
C ASP A 479 4.68 -16.52 15.54
N ILE A 480 3.42 -16.35 15.92
CA ILE A 480 2.65 -15.16 15.55
C ILE A 480 3.34 -13.85 15.99
N TYR A 481 4.18 -13.88 17.04
CA TYR A 481 4.88 -12.71 17.58
C TYR A 481 6.19 -12.35 16.87
N THR A 482 6.62 -13.14 15.88
CA THR A 482 7.78 -12.79 15.05
C THR A 482 7.36 -11.90 13.89
N GLY A 483 8.20 -10.94 13.51
CA GLY A 483 7.92 -9.99 12.42
C GLY A 483 7.34 -8.67 12.92
N GLY A 484 7.07 -7.76 11.98
CA GLY A 484 6.64 -6.40 12.32
C GLY A 484 5.16 -6.28 12.69
N GLY A 485 4.33 -7.25 12.29
CA GLY A 485 2.86 -7.17 12.42
C GLY A 485 2.35 -7.21 13.85
N LEU A 486 3.11 -7.79 14.79
CA LEU A 486 2.81 -7.79 16.24
C LEU A 486 3.99 -7.26 17.08
N LYS A 487 4.87 -6.45 16.48
CA LYS A 487 6.00 -5.85 17.19
C LYS A 487 5.53 -5.13 18.45
N ASP A 488 6.21 -5.37 19.56
CA ASP A 488 5.94 -4.81 20.90
C ASP A 488 4.61 -5.26 21.56
N ILE A 489 3.80 -6.11 20.91
CA ILE A 489 2.63 -6.72 21.56
C ILE A 489 3.11 -7.83 22.52
N PRO A 490 2.70 -7.81 23.80
CA PRO A 490 3.12 -8.84 24.74
C PRO A 490 2.70 -10.24 24.33
N ARG A 491 3.60 -11.21 24.55
CA ARG A 491 3.30 -12.62 24.37
C ARG A 491 2.13 -13.04 25.26
N GLY A 492 1.23 -13.84 24.71
CA GLY A 492 -0.02 -14.26 25.36
C GLY A 492 -1.19 -13.29 25.18
N SER A 493 -0.99 -12.07 24.65
CA SER A 493 -2.10 -11.15 24.32
C SER A 493 -3.02 -11.67 23.22
N VAL A 494 -2.50 -12.43 22.25
CA VAL A 494 -3.30 -13.07 21.20
C VAL A 494 -3.92 -14.34 21.78
N LYS A 495 -5.25 -14.43 21.74
CA LYS A 495 -6.00 -15.60 22.25
C LYS A 495 -6.50 -16.51 21.14
N ARG A 496 -6.74 -15.95 19.95
CA ARG A 496 -7.32 -16.63 18.80
C ARG A 496 -7.00 -15.86 17.52
N LEU A 497 -7.13 -16.53 16.39
CA LEU A 497 -7.09 -15.91 15.07
C LEU A 497 -8.49 -15.93 14.48
N ARG A 498 -8.95 -14.78 13.97
CA ARG A 498 -10.10 -14.72 13.08
C ARG A 498 -9.63 -14.95 11.65
N ILE A 499 -10.29 -15.86 10.96
CA ILE A 499 -10.07 -16.16 9.55
C ILE A 499 -11.22 -15.54 8.76
N GLY A 500 -10.88 -14.67 7.82
CA GLY A 500 -11.83 -14.07 6.91
C GLY A 500 -11.49 -14.34 5.45
N THR A 501 -12.48 -14.13 4.59
CA THR A 501 -12.35 -14.20 3.12
C THR A 501 -13.05 -13.00 2.49
N TYR A 502 -12.86 -12.82 1.19
CA TYR A 502 -13.47 -11.76 0.40
C TYR A 502 -14.47 -12.34 -0.60
N ASP A 503 -15.55 -11.62 -0.83
CA ASP A 503 -16.35 -11.77 -2.05
C ASP A 503 -15.87 -10.70 -3.03
N PHE A 504 -15.05 -11.07 -4.02
CA PHE A 504 -14.50 -10.14 -5.00
C PHE A 504 -15.46 -9.79 -6.13
N SER A 505 -15.36 -8.53 -6.59
CA SER A 505 -16.28 -7.90 -7.53
C SER A 505 -16.47 -8.63 -8.88
N PRO A 506 -17.67 -9.15 -9.19
CA PRO A 506 -17.95 -9.74 -10.51
C PRO A 506 -17.99 -8.67 -11.62
N TRP A 507 -17.94 -9.10 -12.89
CA TRP A 507 -18.08 -8.15 -14.00
C TRP A 507 -19.36 -7.33 -13.88
N ARG A 508 -19.25 -6.02 -14.16
CA ARG A 508 -20.32 -5.01 -14.08
C ARG A 508 -20.77 -4.64 -12.66
N GLN A 509 -20.03 -5.06 -11.63
CA GLN A 509 -20.28 -4.66 -10.25
C GLN A 509 -18.96 -4.45 -9.50
N GLY A 510 -18.60 -3.18 -9.27
CA GLY A 510 -17.45 -2.72 -8.51
C GLY A 510 -17.86 -1.90 -7.29
N GLY A 511 -16.93 -1.63 -6.39
CA GLY A 511 -17.18 -0.76 -5.24
C GLY A 511 -16.35 0.50 -5.29
N LEU A 512 -16.94 1.64 -5.67
CA LEU A 512 -16.36 2.96 -5.41
C LEU A 512 -16.75 3.40 -3.99
N LEU A 513 -16.26 4.56 -3.56
CA LEU A 513 -16.63 5.15 -2.27
C LEU A 513 -18.17 5.26 -2.15
N GLY A 514 -18.73 4.70 -1.07
CA GLY A 514 -20.17 4.67 -0.84
C GLY A 514 -20.90 3.46 -1.43
N THR A 515 -20.21 2.43 -1.96
CA THR A 515 -20.86 1.22 -2.49
C THR A 515 -21.04 0.10 -1.45
N ILE A 516 -19.98 -0.33 -0.75
CA ILE A 516 -20.08 -1.40 0.27
C ILE A 516 -20.31 -0.82 1.67
N GLY A 517 -19.68 0.32 1.95
CA GLY A 517 -19.83 1.17 3.13
C GLY A 517 -19.50 2.63 2.79
N MET A 518 -19.52 3.54 3.77
CA MET A 518 -19.30 4.98 3.55
C MET A 518 -17.98 5.28 2.84
N ASP A 519 -16.86 4.80 3.39
CA ASP A 519 -15.52 5.04 2.83
C ASP A 519 -14.62 3.79 2.93
N GLY A 520 -15.26 2.61 2.88
CA GLY A 520 -14.62 1.30 2.89
C GLY A 520 -15.57 0.21 3.39
N PRO A 521 -15.23 -1.08 3.23
CA PRO A 521 -14.14 -1.61 2.41
C PRO A 521 -14.43 -1.58 0.89
N TRP A 522 -13.46 -1.96 0.06
CA TRP A 522 -13.63 -2.14 -1.40
C TRP A 522 -14.53 -3.33 -1.76
N ASP A 523 -14.39 -4.43 -1.02
CA ASP A 523 -15.10 -5.70 -1.24
C ASP A 523 -15.77 -6.17 0.03
N ILE A 524 -16.77 -7.04 -0.12
CA ILE A 524 -17.49 -7.60 1.01
C ILE A 524 -16.58 -8.57 1.75
N LYS A 525 -16.37 -8.31 3.03
CA LYS A 525 -15.62 -9.20 3.93
C LYS A 525 -16.55 -10.23 4.55
N ARG A 526 -16.10 -11.47 4.56
CA ARG A 526 -16.83 -12.63 5.08
C ARG A 526 -16.05 -13.28 6.21
N ILE A 527 -16.79 -13.81 7.18
CA ILE A 527 -16.20 -14.52 8.31
C ILE A 527 -16.24 -16.00 8.04
N VAL A 528 -15.05 -16.62 7.94
CA VAL A 528 -14.90 -18.07 7.83
C VAL A 528 -15.00 -18.70 9.23
N GLY A 529 -14.32 -18.11 10.21
CA GLY A 529 -14.42 -18.54 11.60
C GLY A 529 -13.19 -18.19 12.43
N GLU A 530 -12.95 -18.95 13.49
CA GLU A 530 -11.84 -18.73 14.42
C GLU A 530 -11.04 -20.01 14.70
N VAL A 531 -9.75 -19.85 14.98
CA VAL A 531 -8.84 -20.93 15.41
C VAL A 531 -8.04 -20.50 16.63
N GLY A 532 -7.63 -21.49 17.45
CA GLY A 532 -6.83 -21.23 18.65
C GLY A 532 -5.34 -21.03 18.34
N ILE A 533 -4.64 -20.33 19.22
CA ILE A 533 -3.18 -20.18 19.24
C ILE A 533 -2.60 -20.97 20.41
N GLU A 534 -1.47 -21.62 20.21
CA GLU A 534 -0.73 -22.30 21.28
C GLU A 534 0.04 -21.30 22.15
N GLU A 535 0.36 -21.68 23.39
CA GLU A 535 1.06 -20.80 24.35
C GLU A 535 2.43 -20.29 23.86
N ASP A 536 3.10 -21.05 22.97
CA ASP A 536 4.38 -20.67 22.37
C ASP A 536 4.22 -19.71 21.16
N GLY A 537 2.99 -19.29 20.86
CA GLY A 537 2.63 -18.44 19.73
C GLY A 537 2.44 -19.19 18.41
N SER A 538 2.61 -20.52 18.38
CA SER A 538 2.44 -21.32 17.17
C SER A 538 0.98 -21.64 16.88
N ALA A 539 0.64 -21.87 15.61
CA ALA A 539 -0.68 -22.33 15.20
C ALA A 539 -0.60 -23.22 13.96
N MET A 540 -1.48 -24.22 13.90
CA MET A 540 -1.65 -25.07 12.72
C MET A 540 -3.13 -25.41 12.52
N PHE A 541 -3.66 -25.12 11.33
CA PHE A 541 -5.09 -25.28 11.05
C PHE A 541 -5.39 -25.52 9.57
N LYS A 542 -6.54 -26.12 9.28
CA LYS A 542 -7.06 -26.31 7.92
C LYS A 542 -7.81 -25.08 7.44
N VAL A 543 -7.71 -24.79 6.15
CA VAL A 543 -8.43 -23.72 5.47
C VAL A 543 -8.97 -24.20 4.13
N PRO A 544 -10.05 -23.62 3.58
CA PRO A 544 -10.48 -23.95 2.23
C PRO A 544 -9.38 -23.60 1.21
N ALA A 545 -9.06 -24.54 0.32
CA ALA A 545 -8.13 -24.29 -0.77
C ALA A 545 -8.75 -23.35 -1.82
N ASN A 546 -7.91 -22.77 -2.69
CA ASN A 546 -8.35 -21.90 -3.80
C ASN A 546 -9.23 -20.71 -3.33
N THR A 547 -9.03 -20.28 -2.09
CA THR A 547 -9.79 -19.22 -1.44
C THR A 547 -8.84 -18.14 -0.94
N PRO A 548 -9.07 -16.86 -1.28
CA PRO A 548 -8.28 -15.75 -0.72
C PRO A 548 -8.65 -15.54 0.75
N LEU A 549 -7.66 -15.61 1.63
CA LEU A 549 -7.87 -15.56 3.08
C LEU A 549 -7.03 -14.47 3.75
N PHE A 550 -7.61 -13.84 4.77
CA PHE A 550 -6.91 -12.91 5.65
C PHE A 550 -7.04 -13.35 7.11
N ILE A 551 -6.07 -12.95 7.94
CA ILE A 551 -5.98 -13.32 9.35
C ILE A 551 -5.97 -12.07 10.22
N GLN A 552 -6.71 -12.09 11.33
CA GLN A 552 -6.65 -11.07 12.38
C GLN A 552 -6.33 -11.72 13.73
N PRO A 553 -5.17 -11.43 14.36
CA PRO A 553 -4.89 -11.83 15.73
C PRO A 553 -5.81 -11.10 16.70
N LEU A 554 -6.60 -11.83 17.49
CA LEU A 554 -7.57 -11.25 18.41
C LEU A 554 -7.10 -11.32 19.86
N ASP A 555 -7.43 -10.28 20.63
CA ASP A 555 -7.30 -10.28 22.08
C ASP A 555 -8.37 -11.15 22.79
N ALA A 556 -8.39 -11.13 24.12
CA ALA A 556 -9.35 -11.88 24.93
C ALA A 556 -10.81 -11.44 24.72
N GLU A 557 -11.02 -10.17 24.35
CA GLU A 557 -12.34 -9.58 24.09
C GLU A 557 -12.80 -9.77 22.63
N GLY A 558 -11.97 -10.39 21.79
CA GLY A 558 -12.28 -10.64 20.38
C GLY A 558 -11.99 -9.46 19.45
N LYS A 559 -11.16 -8.50 19.87
CA LYS A 559 -10.78 -7.31 19.10
C LYS A 559 -9.46 -7.54 18.37
N ALA A 560 -9.35 -7.10 17.12
CA ALA A 560 -8.13 -7.31 16.33
C ALA A 560 -6.97 -6.44 16.83
N LEU A 561 -5.87 -7.08 17.23
CA LEU A 561 -4.60 -6.43 17.59
C LEU A 561 -3.83 -5.97 16.35
N GLN A 562 -4.06 -6.63 15.21
CA GLN A 562 -3.53 -6.25 13.91
C GLN A 562 -4.53 -6.66 12.82
N VAL A 563 -4.59 -5.86 11.75
CA VAL A 563 -5.43 -6.15 10.58
C VAL A 563 -4.55 -6.47 9.37
N MET A 564 -4.77 -7.64 8.77
CA MET A 564 -4.13 -7.99 7.50
C MET A 564 -4.87 -7.26 6.37
N ARG A 565 -4.19 -6.32 5.71
CA ARG A 565 -4.70 -5.52 4.58
C ARG A 565 -4.16 -6.06 3.24
N SER A 566 -4.33 -7.37 3.08
CA SER A 566 -3.94 -8.20 1.93
C SER A 566 -4.54 -9.60 2.15
N TRP A 567 -4.23 -10.57 1.30
CA TRP A 567 -4.63 -11.97 1.45
C TRP A 567 -3.54 -12.92 0.97
N PHE A 568 -3.63 -14.17 1.44
CA PHE A 568 -2.93 -15.31 0.88
C PHE A 568 -3.93 -16.31 0.31
N THR A 569 -3.46 -17.16 -0.60
CA THR A 569 -4.25 -18.25 -1.17
C THR A 569 -3.41 -19.52 -1.11
N ALA A 570 -3.97 -20.57 -0.54
CA ALA A 570 -3.33 -21.88 -0.48
C ALA A 570 -4.00 -22.84 -1.47
N MET A 571 -3.21 -23.67 -2.14
CA MET A 571 -3.69 -24.66 -3.12
C MET A 571 -4.13 -25.97 -2.44
N PRO A 572 -4.89 -26.83 -3.13
CA PRO A 572 -5.35 -28.11 -2.60
C PRO A 572 -4.21 -28.97 -2.04
N GLY A 573 -4.31 -29.38 -0.78
CA GLY A 573 -3.31 -30.22 -0.10
C GLY A 573 -2.03 -29.49 0.34
N GLU A 574 -1.87 -28.21 0.02
CA GLU A 574 -0.67 -27.44 0.37
C GLU A 574 -0.51 -27.31 1.90
N VAL A 575 0.75 -27.31 2.36
CA VAL A 575 1.11 -26.81 3.70
C VAL A 575 1.81 -25.46 3.53
N LEU A 576 1.04 -24.38 3.70
CA LEU A 576 1.55 -23.02 3.60
C LEU A 576 2.06 -22.57 4.98
N SER A 577 3.36 -22.28 5.09
CA SER A 577 3.98 -21.89 6.35
C SER A 577 4.44 -20.42 6.38
N CYS A 578 4.47 -19.81 7.56
CA CYS A 578 5.15 -18.54 7.80
C CYS A 578 5.91 -18.58 9.14
N ILE A 579 6.93 -17.74 9.27
CA ILE A 579 7.67 -17.60 10.54
C ILE A 579 6.78 -16.86 11.54
N GLY A 580 6.15 -15.76 11.12
CA GLY A 580 5.30 -14.97 11.99
C GLY A 580 4.39 -13.99 11.25
N CYS A 581 3.99 -12.91 11.92
CA CYS A 581 3.12 -11.90 11.35
C CYS A 581 3.95 -10.83 10.64
N HIS A 582 3.99 -10.87 9.31
CA HIS A 582 4.82 -10.01 8.47
C HIS A 582 6.33 -10.12 8.82
N GLU A 583 6.86 -11.35 8.78
CA GLU A 583 8.30 -11.57 8.85
C GLU A 583 9.04 -10.95 7.66
N ASP A 584 10.32 -10.61 7.86
CA ASP A 584 11.20 -10.30 6.75
C ASP A 584 11.53 -11.59 5.99
N ARG A 585 11.42 -11.60 4.66
CA ARG A 585 11.75 -12.77 3.84
C ARG A 585 13.23 -13.13 3.82
N ASN A 586 14.10 -12.21 4.22
CA ASN A 586 15.53 -12.45 4.39
C ASN A 586 15.84 -12.98 5.81
N MET A 587 14.82 -13.10 6.68
CA MET A 587 14.96 -13.69 8.01
C MET A 587 15.18 -15.21 7.92
N ILE A 588 16.12 -15.71 8.72
CA ILE A 588 16.37 -17.14 8.87
C ILE A 588 15.33 -17.71 9.84
N VAL A 589 14.72 -18.83 9.47
CA VAL A 589 13.81 -19.59 10.35
C VAL A 589 14.59 -20.08 11.57
N MET A 590 14.12 -19.73 12.76
CA MET A 590 14.73 -20.23 14.00
C MET A 590 14.32 -21.69 14.24
N PRO A 591 15.25 -22.66 14.28
CA PRO A 591 14.91 -24.05 14.55
C PRO A 591 14.46 -24.17 16.00
N ARG A 592 13.15 -24.36 16.23
CA ARG A 592 12.58 -24.57 17.56
C ARG A 592 11.45 -25.57 17.50
N LYS A 593 11.23 -26.29 18.60
CA LYS A 593 10.07 -27.18 18.74
C LYS A 593 8.80 -26.34 18.91
N ASN A 594 7.78 -26.59 18.09
CA ASN A 594 6.51 -25.88 18.12
C ASN A 594 5.40 -26.78 18.65
N LYS A 595 4.62 -26.29 19.62
CA LYS A 595 3.47 -27.03 20.19
C LYS A 595 2.44 -27.38 19.13
N ALA A 596 2.20 -26.49 18.16
CA ALA A 596 1.23 -26.73 17.10
C ALA A 596 1.65 -27.89 16.17
N ALA A 597 2.96 -28.06 15.91
CA ALA A 597 3.47 -29.10 15.01
C ALA A 597 3.34 -30.53 15.61
N ASP A 598 3.28 -30.66 16.93
CA ASP A 598 3.04 -31.93 17.64
C ASP A 598 1.55 -32.34 17.64
N LYS A 599 0.66 -31.50 17.13
CA LYS A 599 -0.80 -31.72 17.13
C LYS A 599 -1.33 -31.88 15.72
N LYS A 600 -2.54 -32.44 15.60
CA LYS A 600 -3.27 -32.41 14.32
C LYS A 600 -3.69 -30.96 14.01
N PRO A 601 -3.69 -30.52 12.74
CA PRO A 601 -4.20 -29.22 12.36
C PRO A 601 -5.63 -29.02 12.86
N GLN A 602 -5.90 -27.88 13.49
CA GLN A 602 -7.25 -27.52 13.95
C GLN A 602 -8.20 -27.33 12.77
N GLN A 603 -9.48 -27.66 12.98
CA GLN A 603 -10.56 -27.23 12.09
C GLN A 603 -11.02 -25.83 12.48
N ILE A 604 -11.46 -25.03 11.50
CA ILE A 604 -12.00 -23.69 11.77
C ILE A 604 -13.31 -23.82 12.54
N LYS A 605 -13.41 -23.13 13.68
CA LYS A 605 -14.64 -23.05 14.46
C LYS A 605 -15.54 -21.97 13.88
N GLN A 606 -16.82 -22.31 13.67
CA GLN A 606 -17.82 -21.37 13.17
C GLN A 606 -17.97 -20.16 14.09
N TRP A 607 -18.09 -18.97 13.49
CA TRP A 607 -18.36 -17.74 14.21
C TRP A 607 -19.85 -17.44 14.20
N GLN A 608 -20.54 -17.77 15.30
CA GLN A 608 -21.97 -17.48 15.48
C GLN A 608 -22.84 -18.02 14.33
N GLY A 609 -22.61 -19.28 13.93
CA GLY A 609 -23.34 -19.97 12.86
C GLY A 609 -22.57 -20.12 11.53
N LYS A 610 -23.30 -20.38 10.45
CA LYS A 610 -22.76 -20.62 9.10
C LYS A 610 -21.97 -19.39 8.59
N GLU A 611 -20.93 -19.68 7.80
CA GLU A 611 -20.12 -18.69 7.07
C GLU A 611 -21.01 -17.73 6.27
N ARG A 612 -20.70 -16.43 6.34
CA ARG A 612 -21.46 -15.37 5.68
C ARG A 612 -20.66 -14.08 5.57
N GLY A 613 -21.11 -13.16 4.72
CA GLY A 613 -20.60 -11.80 4.71
C GLY A 613 -21.07 -10.97 5.91
N PHE A 614 -20.23 -10.05 6.36
CA PHE A 614 -20.54 -9.22 7.51
C PHE A 614 -21.49 -8.09 7.09
N SER A 615 -22.73 -8.11 7.60
CA SER A 615 -23.73 -7.09 7.29
C SER A 615 -24.09 -6.28 8.53
N TYR A 616 -24.05 -4.95 8.41
CA TYR A 616 -24.49 -4.04 9.46
C TYR A 616 -25.92 -4.33 9.93
N ARG A 617 -26.84 -4.57 8.98
CA ARG A 617 -28.26 -4.83 9.29
C ARG A 617 -28.48 -6.12 10.07
N HIS A 618 -27.61 -7.11 9.91
CA HIS A 618 -27.76 -8.43 10.52
C HIS A 618 -26.94 -8.56 11.81
N GLU A 619 -25.81 -7.84 11.91
CA GLU A 619 -24.86 -8.00 13.03
C GLU A 619 -24.84 -6.80 13.98
N VAL A 620 -24.99 -5.57 13.47
CA VAL A 620 -24.85 -4.35 14.28
C VAL A 620 -26.20 -3.77 14.69
N GLN A 621 -27.13 -3.63 13.75
CA GLN A 621 -28.45 -3.06 14.04
C GLN A 621 -29.18 -3.79 15.20
N PRO A 622 -29.16 -5.14 15.30
CA PRO A 622 -29.75 -5.84 16.44
C PRO A 622 -29.14 -5.48 17.81
N VAL A 623 -27.85 -5.15 17.85
CA VAL A 623 -27.18 -4.67 19.08
C VAL A 623 -27.74 -3.29 19.46
N LEU A 624 -27.91 -2.41 18.47
CA LEU A 624 -28.47 -1.08 18.70
C LEU A 624 -29.93 -1.16 19.13
N ASP A 625 -30.71 -2.04 18.51
CA ASP A 625 -32.13 -2.23 18.84
C ASP A 625 -32.31 -2.70 20.29
N ARG A 626 -31.40 -3.56 20.78
CA ARG A 626 -31.40 -4.02 22.16
C ARG A 626 -30.95 -2.95 23.16
N TYR A 627 -29.90 -2.19 22.87
CA TYR A 627 -29.22 -1.39 23.89
C TYR A 627 -29.28 0.12 23.71
N CYS A 628 -29.61 0.62 22.51
CA CYS A 628 -29.39 2.02 22.14
C CYS A 628 -30.67 2.75 21.71
N ILE A 629 -31.55 2.10 20.92
CA ILE A 629 -32.64 2.82 20.24
C ILE A 629 -33.65 3.45 21.21
N GLY A 630 -33.83 2.94 22.43
CA GLY A 630 -34.73 3.56 23.40
C GLY A 630 -34.38 5.01 23.75
N CYS A 631 -33.13 5.44 23.53
CA CYS A 631 -32.69 6.83 23.69
C CYS A 631 -32.29 7.50 22.36
N HIS A 632 -32.13 6.73 21.29
CA HIS A 632 -31.61 7.14 19.98
C HIS A 632 -32.57 6.90 18.80
N SER A 633 -33.88 6.80 19.06
CA SER A 633 -34.93 6.58 18.05
C SER A 633 -35.60 7.86 17.54
N ASN A 634 -35.34 9.01 18.16
CA ASN A 634 -35.96 10.29 17.80
C ASN A 634 -34.95 11.16 17.06
N GLU A 635 -35.35 11.72 15.91
CA GLU A 635 -34.51 12.69 15.21
C GLU A 635 -34.41 13.97 16.04
N ASN A 636 -33.19 14.29 16.45
CA ASN A 636 -32.84 15.56 17.04
C ASN A 636 -31.43 15.93 16.55
N ASN A 637 -31.10 17.22 16.55
CA ASN A 637 -29.79 17.68 16.06
C ASN A 637 -28.64 17.36 17.03
N ASN A 638 -28.92 16.81 18.21
CA ASN A 638 -27.96 16.69 19.30
C ASN A 638 -27.49 15.24 19.57
N ARG A 639 -28.06 14.24 18.89
CA ARG A 639 -27.75 12.81 19.07
C ARG A 639 -27.86 12.06 17.74
N PRO A 640 -27.05 11.01 17.54
CA PRO A 640 -27.19 10.15 16.36
C PRO A 640 -28.54 9.43 16.39
N TYR A 641 -29.16 9.29 15.22
CA TYR A 641 -30.36 8.49 15.01
C TYR A 641 -29.96 7.06 14.70
N LEU A 642 -30.25 6.12 15.60
CA LEU A 642 -29.74 4.74 15.53
C LEU A 642 -30.80 3.69 15.20
N LYS A 643 -32.04 4.10 14.94
CA LYS A 643 -33.09 3.18 14.50
C LYS A 643 -32.92 2.83 13.02
N GLY A 644 -32.97 1.55 12.70
CA GLY A 644 -32.68 1.01 11.37
C GLY A 644 -33.80 1.15 10.33
N ASP A 645 -34.83 1.95 10.60
CA ASP A 645 -36.06 2.06 9.81
C ASP A 645 -36.02 3.14 8.72
N LYS A 646 -35.01 4.02 8.72
CA LYS A 646 -34.84 5.08 7.73
C LYS A 646 -33.66 4.82 6.80
N TRP A 647 -33.93 4.87 5.50
CA TRP A 647 -32.93 4.79 4.44
C TRP A 647 -32.49 6.18 4.01
N ILE A 648 -31.23 6.31 3.61
CA ILE A 648 -30.70 7.50 2.96
C ILE A 648 -31.30 7.60 1.56
N THR A 649 -31.89 8.75 1.25
CA THR A 649 -32.48 9.04 -0.07
C THR A 649 -31.82 10.21 -0.79
N ASP A 650 -30.94 10.94 -0.10
CA ASP A 650 -30.27 12.16 -0.56
C ASP A 650 -28.74 12.00 -0.67
N TRP A 651 -28.27 10.77 -0.87
CA TRP A 651 -26.83 10.49 -1.01
C TRP A 651 -26.19 11.35 -2.08
N SER A 652 -25.12 12.03 -1.68
CA SER A 652 -24.23 12.73 -2.58
C SER A 652 -22.84 12.73 -1.96
N SER A 653 -21.81 12.81 -2.80
CA SER A 653 -20.44 12.99 -2.35
C SER A 653 -19.74 13.92 -3.33
N ARG A 654 -18.73 14.65 -2.89
CA ARG A 654 -17.81 15.43 -3.73
C ARG A 654 -16.40 14.87 -3.73
N ILE A 655 -16.14 13.86 -2.90
CA ILE A 655 -14.91 13.07 -2.91
C ILE A 655 -14.72 12.44 -4.30
N SER A 656 -13.47 12.43 -4.78
CA SER A 656 -13.10 11.78 -6.04
C SER A 656 -13.31 10.26 -5.93
N GLY A 657 -13.57 9.55 -7.02
CA GLY A 657 -13.80 8.09 -6.92
C GLY A 657 -15.02 7.69 -6.09
N LYS A 658 -16.01 8.58 -5.95
CA LYS A 658 -17.34 8.27 -5.42
C LYS A 658 -18.15 7.40 -6.37
N ALA A 659 -19.03 6.59 -5.81
CA ALA A 659 -20.06 5.90 -6.56
C ALA A 659 -20.96 6.91 -7.32
N ARG A 660 -21.36 6.53 -8.54
CA ARG A 660 -22.26 7.35 -9.37
C ARG A 660 -23.66 7.46 -8.72
N PRO A 661 -24.45 8.51 -9.04
CA PRO A 661 -25.83 8.60 -8.59
C PRO A 661 -26.62 7.32 -8.85
N GLY A 662 -27.35 6.83 -7.84
CA GLY A 662 -28.11 5.57 -7.88
C GLY A 662 -27.29 4.29 -7.63
N LEU A 663 -25.96 4.36 -7.60
CA LEU A 663 -25.09 3.21 -7.32
C LEU A 663 -24.55 3.17 -5.89
N GLY A 664 -24.38 4.31 -5.23
CA GLY A 664 -23.93 4.41 -3.85
C GLY A 664 -24.97 5.02 -2.92
N GLY A 665 -24.70 4.93 -1.62
CA GLY A 665 -25.55 5.54 -0.59
C GLY A 665 -26.76 4.71 -0.15
N HIS A 666 -26.83 3.44 -0.54
CA HIS A 666 -27.91 2.52 -0.18
C HIS A 666 -27.74 2.00 1.25
N PHE A 667 -27.83 2.92 2.21
CA PHE A 667 -27.58 2.66 3.62
C PHE A 667 -28.71 3.20 4.50
N THR A 668 -28.79 2.70 5.73
CA THR A 668 -29.68 3.30 6.73
C THR A 668 -29.05 4.55 7.35
N LYS A 669 -29.90 5.47 7.82
CA LYS A 669 -29.45 6.63 8.61
C LYS A 669 -28.71 6.20 9.88
N SER A 670 -29.16 5.12 10.52
CA SER A 670 -28.48 4.45 11.64
C SER A 670 -27.00 4.17 11.36
N TYR A 671 -26.71 3.54 10.22
CA TYR A 671 -25.34 3.25 9.82
C TYR A 671 -24.51 4.51 9.63
N ALA A 672 -25.01 5.48 8.86
CA ALA A 672 -24.27 6.71 8.57
C ALA A 672 -24.00 7.53 9.83
N ASP A 673 -24.95 7.61 10.76
CA ASP A 673 -24.78 8.34 12.01
C ASP A 673 -23.81 7.62 12.97
N LEU A 674 -23.84 6.28 13.05
CA LEU A 674 -22.93 5.51 13.91
C LEU A 674 -21.50 5.49 13.37
N HIS A 675 -21.33 5.37 12.05
CA HIS A 675 -20.02 5.33 11.38
C HIS A 675 -19.15 6.56 11.71
N ARG A 676 -19.76 7.70 12.05
CA ARG A 676 -19.04 8.92 12.45
C ARG A 676 -18.18 8.73 13.69
N TYR A 677 -18.53 7.78 14.55
CA TYR A 677 -17.91 7.60 15.85
C TYR A 677 -16.80 6.56 15.84
N ILE A 678 -16.39 6.03 14.69
CA ILE A 678 -15.38 4.98 14.58
C ILE A 678 -14.10 5.44 13.88
N ARG A 679 -12.97 4.84 14.28
CA ARG A 679 -11.67 4.92 13.61
C ARG A 679 -11.41 3.62 12.87
N ARG A 680 -11.05 3.71 11.60
CA ARG A 680 -10.76 2.58 10.70
C ARG A 680 -9.86 3.06 9.56
N PRO A 681 -9.22 2.16 8.78
CA PRO A 681 -8.49 2.59 7.60
C PRO A 681 -9.44 3.09 6.49
N GLY A 682 -9.13 4.23 5.89
CA GLY A 682 -9.70 4.67 4.60
C GLY A 682 -9.60 3.62 3.49
N ILE A 683 -10.45 3.74 2.45
CA ILE A 683 -10.37 2.95 1.21
C ILE A 683 -9.01 3.11 0.49
N GLU A 684 -8.30 4.19 0.78
CA GLU A 684 -6.95 4.53 0.29
C GLU A 684 -5.99 4.92 1.44
N SER A 685 -6.09 4.24 2.60
CA SER A 685 -5.23 4.51 3.76
C SER A 685 -3.75 4.20 3.50
N ASP A 686 -2.84 4.65 4.38
CA ASP A 686 -1.37 4.46 4.23
C ASP A 686 -1.00 3.00 3.87
N ILE A 687 -0.24 2.80 2.78
CA ILE A 687 0.12 1.46 2.29
C ILE A 687 1.10 0.74 3.21
N HIS A 688 1.90 1.49 3.98
CA HIS A 688 2.84 0.87 4.91
C HIS A 688 2.07 0.11 5.98
N MET A 689 2.66 -0.99 6.46
CA MET A 689 2.12 -1.74 7.59
C MET A 689 1.79 -0.81 8.76
N LEU A 690 0.57 -0.92 9.27
CA LEU A 690 0.10 -0.10 10.39
C LEU A 690 0.81 -0.52 11.68
N VAL A 691 1.01 0.44 12.56
CA VAL A 691 1.43 0.15 13.94
C VAL A 691 0.40 -0.80 14.57
N PRO A 692 0.83 -1.85 15.29
CA PRO A 692 -0.11 -2.72 15.97
C PRO A 692 -1.10 -1.92 16.81
N MET A 693 -2.38 -2.26 16.68
CA MET A 693 -3.51 -1.57 17.29
C MET A 693 -3.82 -0.13 16.80
N ASP A 694 -3.23 0.41 15.72
CA ASP A 694 -3.46 1.81 15.25
C ASP A 694 -4.93 2.12 14.90
N VAL A 695 -5.68 1.10 14.48
CA VAL A 695 -7.13 1.16 14.18
C VAL A 695 -7.95 0.22 15.06
N HIS A 696 -7.43 -0.12 16.25
CA HIS A 696 -8.07 -1.02 17.19
C HIS A 696 -9.42 -0.48 17.68
N ALA A 697 -10.38 -1.37 17.92
CA ALA A 697 -11.72 -1.00 18.37
C ALA A 697 -11.72 -0.08 19.61
N ASP A 698 -10.84 -0.28 20.60
CA ASP A 698 -10.78 0.62 21.78
C ASP A 698 -10.21 2.03 21.50
N GLN A 699 -9.62 2.29 20.33
CA GLN A 699 -9.21 3.65 19.93
C GLN A 699 -10.36 4.48 19.35
N THR A 700 -11.47 3.82 19.04
CA THR A 700 -12.67 4.42 18.49
C THR A 700 -13.49 5.11 19.58
N GLU A 701 -14.01 6.31 19.31
CA GLU A 701 -14.85 7.06 20.24
C GLU A 701 -16.07 6.23 20.71
N LEU A 702 -16.74 5.50 19.82
CA LEU A 702 -17.87 4.64 20.16
C LEU A 702 -17.52 3.65 21.29
N MET A 703 -16.40 2.93 21.17
CA MET A 703 -15.99 1.94 22.16
C MET A 703 -15.54 2.59 23.46
N GLN A 704 -14.88 3.75 23.38
CA GLN A 704 -14.50 4.51 24.57
C GLN A 704 -15.72 4.99 25.37
N LEU A 705 -16.76 5.49 24.69
CA LEU A 705 -18.03 5.87 25.32
C LEU A 705 -18.69 4.68 26.03
N LEU A 706 -18.75 3.53 25.36
CA LEU A 706 -19.33 2.31 25.93
C LEU A 706 -18.52 1.80 27.13
N ASN A 707 -17.19 1.77 27.02
CA ASN A 707 -16.30 1.32 28.10
C ASN A 707 -16.34 2.26 29.33
N LYS A 708 -16.54 3.57 29.11
CA LYS A 708 -16.77 4.55 30.19
C LYS A 708 -18.14 4.44 30.86
N GLY A 709 -19.03 3.61 30.31
CA GLY A 709 -20.36 3.38 30.85
C GLY A 709 -21.39 4.42 30.43
N HIS A 710 -21.39 4.85 29.16
CA HIS A 710 -22.41 5.74 28.56
C HIS A 710 -23.83 5.47 29.10
N HIS A 711 -24.30 6.34 30.02
CA HIS A 711 -25.57 6.19 30.76
C HIS A 711 -25.82 4.81 31.39
N ASN A 712 -24.75 4.14 31.83
CA ASN A 712 -24.72 2.79 32.40
C ASN A 712 -25.32 1.70 31.47
N VAL A 713 -25.24 1.89 30.16
CA VAL A 713 -25.52 0.85 29.18
C VAL A 713 -24.46 -0.26 29.30
N LYS A 714 -24.90 -1.51 29.45
CA LYS A 714 -24.03 -2.68 29.59
C LYS A 714 -24.32 -3.69 28.49
N LEU A 715 -23.40 -3.79 27.54
CA LEU A 715 -23.47 -4.79 26.48
C LEU A 715 -22.98 -6.14 27.00
N ASP A 716 -23.61 -7.21 26.52
CA ASP A 716 -23.07 -8.55 26.65
C ASP A 716 -21.81 -8.75 25.77
N SER A 717 -21.02 -9.80 26.07
CA SER A 717 -19.76 -10.06 25.37
C SER A 717 -19.92 -10.33 23.87
N LEU A 718 -21.04 -10.92 23.44
CA LEU A 718 -21.31 -11.17 22.03
C LEU A 718 -21.57 -9.86 21.28
N SER A 719 -22.37 -8.96 21.88
CA SER A 719 -22.64 -7.62 21.34
C SER A 719 -21.35 -6.80 21.18
N ILE A 720 -20.44 -6.85 22.16
CA ILE A 720 -19.11 -6.24 22.07
C ILE A 720 -18.31 -6.85 20.91
N THR A 721 -18.30 -8.17 20.79
CA THR A 721 -17.59 -8.88 19.71
C THR A 721 -18.12 -8.48 18.33
N LYS A 722 -19.44 -8.33 18.16
CA LYS A 722 -20.06 -7.90 16.90
C LYS A 722 -19.67 -6.47 16.53
N LEU A 723 -19.69 -5.53 17.47
CA LEU A 723 -19.26 -4.15 17.24
C LEU A 723 -17.76 -4.08 16.90
N ALA A 724 -16.92 -4.82 17.64
CA ALA A 724 -15.49 -4.92 17.36
C ALA A 724 -15.23 -5.49 15.97
N CYS A 725 -15.89 -6.59 15.61
CA CYS A 725 -15.73 -7.21 14.30
C CYS A 725 -16.16 -6.29 13.16
N TRP A 726 -17.22 -5.49 13.36
CA TRP A 726 -17.64 -4.48 12.37
C TRP A 726 -16.54 -3.44 12.12
N ILE A 727 -15.91 -2.93 13.19
CA ILE A 727 -14.78 -1.99 13.10
C ILE A 727 -13.58 -2.66 12.44
N ASP A 728 -13.19 -3.86 12.91
CA ASP A 728 -12.05 -4.63 12.38
C ASP A 728 -12.21 -4.98 10.89
N PHE A 729 -13.45 -5.08 10.40
CA PHE A 729 -13.76 -5.36 8.99
C PHE A 729 -13.83 -4.10 8.12
N ASN A 730 -13.44 -2.94 8.65
CA ASN A 730 -13.52 -1.65 7.99
C ASN A 730 -14.98 -1.18 7.74
N ALA A 731 -15.86 -1.49 8.69
CA ALA A 731 -17.23 -1.00 8.79
C ALA A 731 -18.14 -1.16 7.54
N PRO A 732 -18.22 -2.37 6.95
CA PRO A 732 -19.13 -2.62 5.83
C PRO A 732 -20.60 -2.43 6.25
N PHE A 733 -21.44 -2.00 5.32
CA PHE A 733 -22.90 -2.07 5.48
C PHE A 733 -23.46 -3.33 4.81
N HIS A 734 -23.08 -3.57 3.56
CA HIS A 734 -23.56 -4.71 2.77
C HIS A 734 -22.73 -5.97 3.04
N GLY A 735 -23.42 -7.07 3.35
CA GLY A 735 -22.81 -8.39 3.58
C GLY A 735 -22.99 -9.37 2.41
N ARG A 736 -23.65 -8.98 1.32
CA ARG A 736 -23.77 -9.78 0.10
C ARG A 736 -23.99 -8.92 -1.14
N ARG A 737 -23.67 -9.44 -2.32
CA ARG A 737 -23.73 -8.68 -3.58
C ARG A 737 -25.16 -8.42 -4.05
N LYS A 738 -26.12 -9.29 -3.71
CA LYS A 738 -27.55 -9.09 -4.00
C LYS A 738 -28.15 -7.83 -3.36
N ASP A 739 -27.54 -7.30 -2.30
CA ASP A 739 -28.02 -6.07 -1.65
C ASP A 739 -27.63 -4.80 -2.45
N LEU A 740 -26.80 -4.92 -3.48
CA LEU A 740 -26.36 -3.79 -4.31
C LEU A 740 -27.29 -3.60 -5.52
N SER A 741 -27.57 -2.34 -5.88
CA SER A 741 -28.48 -1.99 -7.00
C SER A 741 -28.00 -2.47 -8.39
N THR A 742 -26.75 -2.92 -8.49
CA THR A 742 -26.12 -3.40 -9.72
C THR A 742 -26.16 -4.91 -9.90
N TYR A 743 -26.70 -5.67 -8.95
CA TYR A 743 -26.61 -7.13 -8.92
C TYR A 743 -27.09 -7.80 -10.21
N ASP A 744 -28.19 -7.34 -10.80
CA ASP A 744 -28.74 -7.94 -12.03
C ASP A 744 -27.81 -7.78 -13.23
N ARG A 745 -26.94 -6.76 -13.26
CA ARG A 745 -25.96 -6.53 -14.32
C ARG A 745 -24.88 -7.62 -14.38
N THR A 746 -24.74 -8.39 -13.30
CA THR A 746 -23.69 -9.40 -13.13
C THR A 746 -24.12 -10.80 -13.59
N LYS A 747 -25.38 -10.98 -14.03
CA LYS A 747 -25.95 -12.29 -14.38
C LYS A 747 -25.01 -13.12 -15.27
N GLN A 748 -24.52 -12.51 -16.36
CA GLN A 748 -23.59 -13.18 -17.27
C GLN A 748 -22.29 -13.64 -16.58
N SER A 749 -21.65 -12.78 -15.78
CA SER A 749 -20.42 -13.15 -15.07
C SER A 749 -20.67 -14.29 -14.08
N ARG A 750 -21.79 -14.27 -13.35
CA ARG A 750 -22.17 -15.35 -12.43
C ARG A 750 -22.42 -16.68 -13.15
N GLU A 751 -23.13 -16.65 -14.27
CA GLU A 751 -23.39 -17.84 -15.10
C GLU A 751 -22.08 -18.42 -15.66
N LEU A 752 -21.18 -17.58 -16.18
CA LEU A 752 -19.88 -18.02 -16.69
C LEU A 752 -18.98 -18.58 -15.58
N ARG A 753 -18.98 -17.95 -14.38
CA ARG A 753 -18.27 -18.48 -13.22
C ARG A 753 -18.73 -19.87 -12.84
N ALA A 754 -20.05 -20.08 -12.80
CA ALA A 754 -20.62 -21.39 -12.53
C ALA A 754 -20.24 -22.40 -13.62
N LEU A 755 -20.31 -22.00 -14.89
CA LEU A 755 -20.01 -22.85 -16.05
C LEU A 755 -18.56 -23.36 -16.06
N TYR A 756 -17.58 -22.48 -15.79
CA TYR A 756 -16.15 -22.85 -15.84
C TYR A 756 -15.57 -23.24 -14.47
N ARG A 757 -16.37 -23.26 -13.40
CA ARG A 757 -15.93 -23.53 -12.03
C ARG A 757 -15.09 -24.80 -11.90
N GLU A 758 -15.61 -25.92 -12.43
CA GLU A 758 -14.93 -27.22 -12.37
C GLU A 758 -13.63 -27.22 -13.19
N MET A 759 -13.66 -26.59 -14.37
CA MET A 759 -12.47 -26.44 -15.21
C MET A 759 -11.36 -25.67 -14.49
N PHE A 760 -11.70 -24.69 -13.65
CA PHE A 760 -10.71 -23.84 -12.98
C PHE A 760 -10.36 -24.31 -11.56
N GLY A 761 -11.11 -25.26 -11.00
CA GLY A 761 -10.92 -25.78 -9.65
C GLY A 761 -11.41 -24.83 -8.54
N ALA A 762 -12.30 -23.89 -8.86
CA ALA A 762 -12.83 -22.93 -7.88
C ALA A 762 -13.82 -23.62 -6.91
N PRO A 763 -13.80 -23.28 -5.60
CA PRO A 763 -14.66 -23.92 -4.61
C PRO A 763 -16.14 -23.57 -4.80
N GLU A 764 -17.03 -24.47 -4.38
CA GLU A 764 -18.47 -24.19 -4.26
C GLU A 764 -18.74 -23.42 -2.98
N GLN A 765 -19.19 -22.17 -3.10
CA GLN A 765 -19.54 -21.33 -1.95
C GLN A 765 -20.82 -20.55 -2.23
N ASP A 766 -21.73 -20.55 -1.25
CA ASP A 766 -22.94 -19.73 -1.27
C ASP A 766 -22.61 -18.32 -0.74
N MET A 767 -22.26 -17.44 -1.67
CA MET A 767 -21.83 -16.07 -1.35
C MET A 767 -23.01 -15.17 -0.95
N GLU A 768 -24.25 -15.55 -1.26
CA GLU A 768 -25.44 -14.71 -1.09
C GLU A 768 -26.24 -15.01 0.18
N TRP A 769 -25.91 -16.09 0.89
CA TRP A 769 -26.58 -16.47 2.12
C TRP A 769 -26.28 -15.51 3.27
N LEU A 770 -27.35 -15.08 3.94
CA LEU A 770 -27.35 -14.36 5.22
C LEU A 770 -28.45 -14.96 6.10
N PRO A 771 -28.31 -14.93 7.44
CA PRO A 771 -29.36 -15.31 8.36
C PRO A 771 -30.55 -14.34 8.23
N GLU A 772 -31.71 -14.74 8.75
CA GLU A 772 -32.83 -13.81 8.89
C GLU A 772 -32.46 -12.67 9.85
N ILE A 773 -32.97 -11.48 9.57
CA ILE A 773 -32.81 -10.34 10.49
C ILE A 773 -33.70 -10.62 11.70
N PRO A 774 -33.15 -10.65 12.92
CA PRO A 774 -33.97 -10.84 14.12
C PRO A 774 -35.01 -9.72 14.23
N THR A 775 -36.28 -10.09 14.41
CA THR A 775 -37.37 -9.16 14.71
C THR A 775 -37.68 -9.16 16.21
N ASP A 776 -38.43 -8.16 16.68
CA ASP A 776 -39.00 -8.12 18.04
C ASP A 776 -37.96 -8.16 19.19
N ILE A 777 -36.83 -7.48 18.99
CA ILE A 777 -35.78 -7.35 20.00
C ILE A 777 -36.26 -6.43 21.13
N GLU A 778 -36.34 -6.96 22.35
CA GLU A 778 -36.67 -6.17 23.54
C GLU A 778 -35.56 -5.19 23.89
N PHE A 779 -35.92 -3.91 24.07
CA PHE A 779 -34.99 -2.88 24.51
C PHE A 779 -34.64 -3.06 25.99
N GLN A 780 -33.36 -3.26 26.26
CA GLN A 780 -32.81 -3.34 27.61
C GLN A 780 -32.51 -1.94 28.15
N LYS A 781 -33.49 -1.38 28.87
CA LYS A 781 -33.34 -0.06 29.51
C LYS A 781 -32.19 -0.08 30.54
N PRO A 782 -31.22 0.84 30.45
CA PRO A 782 -30.14 0.91 31.43
C PRO A 782 -30.67 1.32 32.80
N ILE A 783 -30.12 0.70 33.85
CA ILE A 783 -30.39 1.11 35.23
C ILE A 783 -29.56 2.36 35.51
N GLN A 784 -30.20 3.46 35.87
CA GLN A 784 -29.47 4.68 36.21
C GLN A 784 -28.68 4.48 37.50
N ALA A 785 -27.36 4.61 37.42
CA ALA A 785 -26.52 4.56 38.62
C ALA A 785 -26.74 5.83 39.46
N VAL A 786 -26.83 5.68 40.78
CA VAL A 786 -26.76 6.82 41.70
C VAL A 786 -25.31 7.24 41.78
N ALA A 787 -25.02 8.45 41.30
CA ALA A 787 -23.71 9.05 41.45
C ALA A 787 -23.50 9.47 42.91
N GLU A 788 -22.56 8.84 43.61
CA GLU A 788 -22.10 9.36 44.89
C GLU A 788 -21.44 10.73 44.65
N LYS A 789 -21.93 11.76 45.34
CA LYS A 789 -21.24 13.05 45.43
C LYS A 789 -20.22 12.89 46.55
N GLY A 790 -18.94 12.84 46.20
CA GLY A 790 -17.87 12.83 47.20
C GLY A 790 -17.77 14.17 47.92
N ASP A 791 -16.91 14.23 48.94
CA ASP A 791 -16.66 15.44 49.70
C ASP A 791 -15.94 16.47 48.82
N THR A 792 -16.63 17.58 48.54
CA THR A 792 -16.14 18.71 47.73
C THR A 792 -15.97 19.98 48.57
N LEU A 793 -16.07 19.90 49.90
CA LEU A 793 -15.89 21.06 50.78
C LEU A 793 -14.38 21.32 51.00
N LEU A 794 -13.80 22.19 50.18
CA LEU A 794 -12.41 22.61 50.30
C LEU A 794 -12.28 24.13 50.45
N LYS A 795 -11.83 24.58 51.62
CA LYS A 795 -11.59 26.01 51.89
C LYS A 795 -10.48 26.55 50.99
N GLY A 796 -10.74 27.66 50.30
CA GLY A 796 -9.75 28.32 49.42
C GLY A 796 -9.70 27.76 48.00
N TRP A 797 -10.65 26.90 47.62
CA TRP A 797 -10.84 26.38 46.28
C TRP A 797 -12.20 26.85 45.71
N PRO A 798 -12.29 27.30 44.43
CA PRO A 798 -11.19 27.49 43.48
C PRO A 798 -10.22 28.61 43.87
N ILE A 799 -9.02 28.59 43.29
CA ILE A 799 -7.99 29.60 43.50
C ILE A 799 -8.14 30.67 42.40
N PRO A 800 -8.40 31.95 42.74
CA PRO A 800 -8.50 33.01 41.74
C PRO A 800 -7.23 33.14 40.91
N LYS A 801 -7.37 33.40 39.59
CA LYS A 801 -6.25 33.49 38.64
C LYS A 801 -5.05 34.30 39.14
N LYS A 802 -5.26 35.52 39.66
CA LYS A 802 -4.18 36.38 40.19
C LYS A 802 -3.45 35.75 41.38
N GLN A 803 -4.16 34.99 42.21
CA GLN A 803 -3.57 34.26 43.32
C GLN A 803 -2.79 33.03 42.84
N ALA A 804 -3.30 32.32 41.83
CA ALA A 804 -2.57 31.22 41.18
C ALA A 804 -1.27 31.70 40.52
N GLU A 805 -1.30 32.83 39.80
CA GLU A 805 -0.11 33.49 39.25
C GLU A 805 0.86 33.91 40.35
N LYS A 806 0.35 34.46 41.46
CA LYS A 806 1.18 34.82 42.61
C LYS A 806 1.85 33.58 43.23
N MET A 807 1.13 32.47 43.41
CA MET A 807 1.72 31.21 43.91
C MET A 807 2.88 30.74 43.04
N GLN A 808 2.77 30.91 41.72
CA GLN A 808 3.82 30.58 40.76
C GLN A 808 5.05 31.49 40.92
N ILE A 809 4.84 32.81 41.07
CA ILE A 809 5.90 33.81 41.27
C ILE A 809 6.60 33.60 42.61
N ASP A 810 5.84 33.31 43.68
CA ASP A 810 6.34 33.11 45.04
C ASP A 810 7.29 31.89 45.17
N LEU A 811 7.28 30.94 44.21
CA LEU A 811 8.24 29.83 44.19
C LEU A 811 9.69 30.28 43.94
N ALA A 812 9.88 31.40 43.23
CA ALA A 812 11.16 31.86 42.66
C ALA A 812 11.86 30.81 41.75
N ASN A 813 12.57 31.25 40.70
CA ASN A 813 13.26 30.35 39.76
C ASN A 813 12.38 29.21 39.22
N TYR A 814 11.10 29.47 38.92
CA TYR A 814 10.14 28.43 38.56
C TYR A 814 10.26 27.93 37.12
N GLN A 815 11.21 28.43 36.33
CA GLN A 815 11.49 28.00 34.95
C GLN A 815 12.89 27.41 34.85
N MET A 816 13.02 26.30 34.13
CA MET A 816 14.29 25.62 33.90
C MET A 816 14.37 25.17 32.44
N THR A 817 15.55 25.25 31.84
CA THR A 817 15.83 24.71 30.51
C THR A 817 17.05 23.79 30.60
N LEU A 818 16.89 22.55 30.16
CA LEU A 818 17.93 21.53 30.14
C LEU A 818 18.27 21.17 28.70
N GLU A 819 19.56 21.15 28.33
CA GLU A 819 19.99 20.59 27.05
C GLU A 819 20.09 19.08 27.18
N ILE A 820 19.19 18.35 26.51
CA ILE A 820 19.09 16.87 26.61
C ILE A 820 19.84 16.15 25.48
N ALA A 821 20.23 16.88 24.44
CA ALA A 821 21.17 16.47 23.40
C ALA A 821 21.66 17.73 22.68
N LYS A 822 22.71 17.61 21.86
CA LYS A 822 23.30 18.76 21.15
C LYS A 822 22.23 19.55 20.39
N GLY A 823 21.94 20.77 20.84
CA GLY A 823 20.94 21.66 20.25
C GLY A 823 19.47 21.28 20.51
N VAL A 824 19.20 20.35 21.44
CA VAL A 824 17.85 19.89 21.79
C VAL A 824 17.58 20.21 23.27
N ASN A 825 16.65 21.13 23.50
CA ASN A 825 16.33 21.63 24.84
C ASN A 825 14.97 21.11 25.35
N LEU A 826 14.89 20.86 26.65
CA LEU A 826 13.68 20.55 27.40
C LEU A 826 13.39 21.68 28.39
N LYS A 827 12.19 22.26 28.35
CA LYS A 827 11.76 23.32 29.27
C LYS A 827 10.85 22.75 30.35
N LEU A 828 11.09 23.13 31.60
CA LEU A 828 10.38 22.66 32.77
C LEU A 828 9.85 23.86 33.58
N ILE A 829 8.67 23.70 34.17
CA ILE A 829 8.02 24.67 35.04
C ILE A 829 7.77 24.05 36.42
N LYS A 830 8.13 24.75 37.50
CA LYS A 830 7.90 24.31 38.88
C LYS A 830 6.47 24.64 39.31
N ILE A 831 5.66 23.63 39.61
CA ILE A 831 4.25 23.77 39.98
C ILE A 831 4.13 23.82 41.51
N PRO A 832 3.34 24.75 42.10
CA PRO A 832 3.21 24.87 43.55
C PRO A 832 2.48 23.68 44.17
N ALA A 833 2.78 23.39 45.44
CA ALA A 833 2.01 22.46 46.27
C ALA A 833 0.62 23.04 46.60
N GLY A 834 -0.35 22.18 46.93
CA GLY A 834 -1.69 22.63 47.30
C GLY A 834 -2.74 21.52 47.36
N LYS A 835 -4.00 21.91 47.58
CA LYS A 835 -5.16 21.01 47.59
C LYS A 835 -6.15 21.44 46.53
N PHE A 836 -6.81 20.47 45.91
CA PHE A 836 -7.88 20.73 44.95
C PHE A 836 -8.94 19.65 44.95
N ILE A 837 -10.05 19.93 44.28
CA ILE A 837 -11.11 18.96 44.02
C ILE A 837 -10.82 18.27 42.69
N MET A 838 -10.45 16.99 42.73
CA MET A 838 -10.20 16.17 41.56
C MET A 838 -11.49 15.53 41.04
N GLY A 839 -11.62 15.44 39.71
CA GLY A 839 -12.80 14.89 39.04
C GLY A 839 -13.87 15.91 38.69
N SER A 840 -14.98 15.43 38.15
CA SER A 840 -16.16 16.25 37.82
C SER A 840 -17.45 15.43 37.88
N THR A 841 -18.59 16.10 37.74
CA THR A 841 -19.92 15.47 37.69
C THR A 841 -20.36 15.10 36.27
N ARG A 842 -19.51 15.28 35.26
CA ARG A 842 -19.89 15.18 33.83
C ARG A 842 -19.85 13.75 33.29
N GLN A 843 -18.95 12.92 33.80
CA GLN A 843 -18.78 11.52 33.35
C GLN A 843 -18.80 10.58 34.56
N ALA A 844 -19.24 9.35 34.33
CA ALA A 844 -19.34 8.34 35.39
C ALA A 844 -17.98 7.97 36.00
N ASP A 845 -16.91 7.96 35.19
CA ASP A 845 -15.56 7.61 35.61
C ASP A 845 -14.77 8.76 36.26
N GLU A 846 -15.40 9.93 36.40
CA GLU A 846 -14.89 11.14 37.05
C GLU A 846 -15.51 11.36 38.44
N LEU A 847 -16.38 10.44 38.88
CA LEU A 847 -17.12 10.45 40.14
C LEU A 847 -16.72 9.29 41.07
N PRO A 848 -16.80 9.47 42.39
CA PRO A 848 -17.05 10.74 43.08
C PRO A 848 -15.88 11.72 42.97
N GLN A 849 -16.19 13.02 42.93
CA GLN A 849 -15.17 14.06 43.13
C GLN A 849 -14.54 13.91 44.52
N THR A 850 -13.26 14.22 44.66
CA THR A 850 -12.57 14.07 45.94
C THR A 850 -11.49 15.13 46.13
N VAL A 851 -11.23 15.49 47.39
CA VAL A 851 -10.12 16.38 47.75
C VAL A 851 -8.80 15.61 47.63
N VAL A 852 -7.88 16.14 46.84
CA VAL A 852 -6.53 15.59 46.66
C VAL A 852 -5.49 16.63 47.05
N GLU A 853 -4.44 16.19 47.73
CA GLU A 853 -3.30 17.01 48.17
C GLU A 853 -2.06 16.70 47.33
N ILE A 854 -1.44 17.76 46.80
CA ILE A 854 -0.11 17.74 46.21
C ILE A 854 0.83 18.29 47.28
N GLU A 855 1.53 17.40 47.97
CA GLU A 855 2.30 17.71 49.19
C GLU A 855 3.50 18.62 48.93
N LYS A 856 4.20 18.42 47.81
CA LYS A 856 5.43 19.14 47.48
C LYS A 856 5.34 19.76 46.07
N PRO A 857 5.96 20.93 45.85
CA PRO A 857 6.15 21.45 44.51
C PRO A 857 6.93 20.44 43.65
N PHE A 858 6.66 20.41 42.35
CA PHE A 858 7.33 19.51 41.41
C PHE A 858 7.55 20.21 40.08
N TRP A 859 8.54 19.76 39.31
CA TRP A 859 8.77 20.29 37.97
C TRP A 859 8.03 19.46 36.94
N ILE A 860 7.43 20.10 35.94
CA ILE A 860 6.77 19.44 34.81
C ILE A 860 7.19 20.08 33.48
N GLY A 861 7.22 19.30 32.40
CA GLY A 861 7.42 19.80 31.04
C GLY A 861 6.47 20.96 30.72
N GLN A 862 7.03 22.09 30.26
CA GLN A 862 6.22 23.22 29.77
C GLN A 862 5.36 22.82 28.57
N PHE A 863 5.85 21.83 27.81
CA PHE A 863 5.26 21.26 26.59
C PHE A 863 5.27 19.73 26.65
N GLU A 864 4.46 19.09 25.81
CA GLU A 864 4.63 17.68 25.45
C GLU A 864 6.04 17.44 24.90
N ILE A 865 6.53 16.21 25.08
CA ILE A 865 7.79 15.79 24.46
C ILE A 865 7.62 15.81 22.93
N THR A 866 8.48 16.56 22.24
CA THR A 866 8.41 16.70 20.78
C THR A 866 9.07 15.55 20.05
N ASN A 867 8.78 15.39 18.75
CA ASN A 867 9.46 14.41 17.90
C ASN A 867 10.99 14.57 17.94
N ARG A 868 11.50 15.81 17.92
CA ARG A 868 12.94 16.10 18.04
C ARG A 868 13.52 15.62 19.37
N GLN A 869 12.82 15.88 20.47
CA GLN A 869 13.25 15.46 21.80
C GLN A 869 13.22 13.93 21.93
N PHE A 870 12.17 13.27 21.46
CA PHE A 870 12.08 11.81 21.50
C PHE A 870 13.13 11.15 20.59
N ARG A 871 13.44 11.70 19.42
CA ARG A 871 14.51 11.20 18.54
C ARG A 871 15.92 11.34 19.13
N ALA A 872 16.11 12.16 20.16
CA ALA A 872 17.35 12.16 20.92
C ALA A 872 17.55 10.88 21.75
N PHE A 873 16.45 10.18 22.07
CA PHE A 873 16.43 8.87 22.73
C PHE A 873 16.35 7.73 21.69
N ASP A 874 15.38 7.79 20.76
CA ASP A 874 15.19 6.80 19.69
C ASP A 874 15.21 7.47 18.31
N PRO A 875 16.37 7.51 17.62
CA PRO A 875 16.50 8.12 16.30
C PRO A 875 15.57 7.54 15.22
N SER A 876 15.01 6.34 15.43
CA SER A 876 14.11 5.67 14.47
C SER A 876 12.65 6.06 14.63
N HIS A 877 12.32 6.88 15.63
CA HIS A 877 10.94 7.27 15.93
C HIS A 877 10.28 8.04 14.77
N ASP A 878 9.09 7.56 14.40
CA ASP A 878 8.21 8.15 13.40
C ASP A 878 6.77 8.21 13.94
N SER A 879 6.27 9.42 14.17
CA SER A 879 4.88 9.69 14.55
C SER A 879 3.89 9.45 13.40
N ARG A 880 4.39 9.19 12.18
CA ARG A 880 3.68 8.86 10.95
C ARG A 880 2.77 9.97 10.42
N ASP A 881 2.19 9.69 9.26
CA ASP A 881 1.14 10.50 8.65
C ASP A 881 -0.25 10.03 9.12
N GLU A 882 -1.15 10.97 9.35
CA GLU A 882 -2.58 10.68 9.50
C GLU A 882 -3.24 10.61 8.12
N HIS A 883 -3.93 9.50 7.86
CA HIS A 883 -4.58 9.25 6.59
C HIS A 883 -5.77 10.20 6.36
N ARG A 884 -6.10 10.44 5.10
CA ARG A 884 -7.22 11.31 4.72
C ARG A 884 -8.51 10.52 4.57
N HIS A 885 -9.61 11.22 4.38
CA HIS A 885 -10.85 10.61 3.98
C HIS A 885 -10.89 10.35 2.49
N GLY A 886 -11.57 9.27 2.12
CA GLY A 886 -11.91 9.06 0.74
C GLY A 886 -10.74 8.68 -0.14
N TYR A 887 -10.94 8.96 -1.42
CA TYR A 887 -10.07 8.51 -2.48
C TYR A 887 -8.83 9.40 -2.62
N GLN A 888 -7.65 8.81 -2.45
CA GLN A 888 -6.37 9.52 -2.33
C GLN A 888 -5.41 9.15 -3.47
N PHE A 889 -4.71 10.15 -3.98
CA PHE A 889 -3.63 9.98 -4.96
C PHE A 889 -2.37 10.69 -4.47
N GLY A 890 -1.21 10.06 -4.65
CA GLY A 890 0.12 10.71 -4.59
C GLY A 890 0.45 11.52 -3.33
N ARG A 891 -0.09 11.15 -2.17
CA ARG A 891 0.34 11.65 -0.85
C ARG A 891 -0.06 10.65 0.24
N LYS A 892 0.82 10.45 1.22
CA LYS A 892 0.64 9.51 2.35
C LYS A 892 -0.48 9.95 3.31
N GLY A 893 -0.57 11.25 3.59
CA GLY A 893 -1.50 11.81 4.57
C GLY A 893 -1.07 13.20 5.02
N TYR A 894 -1.41 13.57 6.25
CA TYR A 894 -0.94 14.77 6.95
C TYR A 894 0.07 14.39 8.04
N SER A 895 1.29 14.93 7.98
CA SER A 895 2.39 14.51 8.87
C SER A 895 2.24 15.02 10.30
N MET A 896 2.28 14.09 11.25
CA MET A 896 2.43 14.37 12.69
C MET A 896 3.89 14.22 13.15
N ASN A 897 4.83 14.13 12.20
CA ASN A 897 6.23 13.75 12.45
C ASN A 897 7.23 14.92 12.33
N GLY A 898 6.74 16.16 12.27
CA GLY A 898 7.56 17.37 12.30
C GLY A 898 8.28 17.54 13.64
N ASP A 899 9.48 18.08 13.62
CA ASP A 899 10.38 18.10 14.78
C ASP A 899 9.82 18.79 16.05
N ASP A 900 9.03 19.85 15.88
CA ASP A 900 8.42 20.60 16.98
C ASP A 900 6.98 20.15 17.32
N GLN A 901 6.40 19.23 16.54
CA GLN A 901 5.13 18.58 16.90
C GLN A 901 5.36 17.60 18.06
N PRO A 902 4.33 17.36 18.89
CA PRO A 902 4.39 16.33 19.93
C PRO A 902 4.65 14.95 19.34
N ALA A 903 5.45 14.15 20.04
CA ALA A 903 5.71 12.77 19.67
C ALA A 903 4.50 11.89 20.05
N VAL A 904 3.96 11.13 19.10
CA VAL A 904 2.78 10.27 19.26
C VAL A 904 3.04 8.85 18.75
N ARG A 905 2.08 7.93 18.90
CA ARG A 905 2.28 6.48 18.64
C ARG A 905 3.42 5.90 19.49
N ILE A 906 3.52 6.40 20.72
CA ILE A 906 4.45 5.95 21.75
C ILE A 906 3.64 5.20 22.81
N SER A 907 4.10 4.02 23.20
CA SER A 907 3.46 3.30 24.30
C SER A 907 3.85 3.90 25.65
N TRP A 908 3.03 3.68 26.68
CA TRP A 908 3.37 4.10 28.04
C TRP A 908 4.75 3.57 28.48
N LYS A 909 5.07 2.31 28.11
CA LYS A 909 6.39 1.70 28.37
C LYS A 909 7.52 2.51 27.74
N GLN A 910 7.40 2.87 26.45
CA GLN A 910 8.41 3.69 25.76
C GLN A 910 8.53 5.11 26.34
N ALA A 911 7.42 5.69 26.81
CA ALA A 911 7.44 6.98 27.50
C ALA A 911 8.19 6.90 28.85
N MET A 912 7.99 5.82 29.61
CA MET A 912 8.78 5.55 30.83
C MET A 912 10.26 5.27 30.53
N ASP A 913 10.56 4.56 29.44
CA ASP A 913 11.95 4.33 29.00
C ASP A 913 12.65 5.65 28.64
N PHE A 914 11.94 6.58 28.00
CA PHE A 914 12.44 7.94 27.77
C PHE A 914 12.71 8.68 29.10
N CYS A 915 11.80 8.59 30.09
CA CYS A 915 12.04 9.18 31.41
C CYS A 915 13.27 8.58 32.10
N ASN A 916 13.46 7.28 32.02
CA ASN A 916 14.62 6.58 32.59
C ASN A 916 15.92 7.03 31.90
N TRP A 917 15.92 7.09 30.57
CA TRP A 917 17.04 7.61 29.78
C TRP A 917 17.37 9.06 30.14
N LEU A 918 16.36 9.92 30.22
CA LEU A 918 16.53 11.32 30.57
C LEU A 918 17.10 11.47 31.98
N SER A 919 16.67 10.63 32.91
CA SER A 919 17.20 10.62 34.28
C SER A 919 18.68 10.26 34.31
N GLN A 920 19.05 9.18 33.62
CA GLN A 920 20.45 8.76 33.50
C GLN A 920 21.32 9.84 32.84
N LYS A 921 20.77 10.54 31.85
CA LYS A 921 21.51 11.54 31.09
C LYS A 921 21.76 12.85 31.85
N THR A 922 20.82 13.24 32.70
CA THR A 922 20.85 14.52 33.42
C THR A 922 21.33 14.38 34.87
N GLY A 923 21.27 13.16 35.43
CA GLY A 923 21.48 12.92 36.86
C GLY A 923 20.29 13.36 37.73
N MET A 924 19.22 13.87 37.14
CA MET A 924 18.00 14.28 37.83
C MET A 924 16.94 13.19 37.70
N ARG A 925 15.98 13.11 38.63
CA ARG A 925 14.97 12.04 38.61
C ARG A 925 13.73 12.45 37.81
N PHE A 926 13.54 11.83 36.65
CA PHE A 926 12.38 12.02 35.77
C PHE A 926 11.41 10.83 35.78
N THR A 927 10.12 11.12 35.67
CA THR A 927 9.04 10.13 35.49
C THR A 927 7.86 10.78 34.76
N LEU A 928 6.87 10.00 34.33
CA LEU A 928 5.55 10.55 33.95
C LEU A 928 4.83 11.12 35.18
N PRO A 929 4.02 12.20 35.04
CA PRO A 929 3.15 12.68 36.11
C PRO A 929 2.16 11.58 36.51
N ASP A 930 1.78 11.52 37.78
CA ASP A 930 0.51 10.84 38.11
C ASP A 930 -0.70 11.68 37.71
N GLU A 931 -1.87 11.05 37.72
CA GLU A 931 -3.12 11.66 37.30
C GLU A 931 -3.49 12.91 38.13
N ALA A 932 -3.16 12.91 39.44
CA ALA A 932 -3.46 14.02 40.33
C ALA A 932 -2.54 15.21 40.07
N GLN A 933 -1.24 14.96 39.93
CA GLN A 933 -0.25 15.97 39.53
C GLN A 933 -0.62 16.61 38.18
N TRP A 934 -1.01 15.78 37.21
CA TRP A 934 -1.42 16.27 35.90
C TRP A 934 -2.68 17.15 35.99
N GLU A 935 -3.74 16.69 36.68
CA GLU A 935 -4.99 17.46 36.77
C GLU A 935 -4.81 18.76 37.56
N TRP A 936 -4.02 18.73 38.64
CA TRP A 936 -3.65 19.93 39.40
C TRP A 936 -2.98 20.96 38.50
N ALA A 937 -1.93 20.54 37.78
CA ALA A 937 -1.19 21.39 36.86
C ALA A 937 -2.07 21.94 35.72
N CYS A 938 -2.96 21.11 35.18
CA CYS A 938 -3.91 21.49 34.12
C CYS A 938 -4.91 22.56 34.58
N ARG A 939 -5.47 22.39 35.79
CA ARG A 939 -6.48 23.30 36.37
C ARG A 939 -5.90 24.67 36.70
N ALA A 940 -4.65 24.73 37.15
CA ALA A 940 -3.97 25.97 37.55
C ALA A 940 -4.84 26.87 38.46
N GLY A 941 -5.54 26.25 39.42
CA GLY A 941 -6.45 26.91 40.36
C GLY A 941 -7.94 26.91 39.98
N SER A 942 -8.30 26.54 38.76
CA SER A 942 -9.69 26.57 38.28
C SER A 942 -10.51 25.33 38.66
N ASP A 943 -11.77 25.55 39.03
CA ASP A 943 -12.80 24.52 39.22
C ASP A 943 -13.70 24.32 37.98
N THR A 944 -13.51 25.10 36.91
CA THR A 944 -14.27 24.96 35.66
C THR A 944 -13.73 23.85 34.77
N ASP A 945 -14.39 23.62 33.62
CA ASP A 945 -14.01 22.58 32.65
C ASP A 945 -12.57 22.75 32.12
N TYR A 946 -12.19 24.01 31.85
CA TYR A 946 -10.85 24.42 31.44
C TYR A 946 -10.31 25.46 32.41
N TRP A 947 -8.99 25.70 32.45
CA TRP A 947 -8.45 26.81 33.25
C TRP A 947 -8.95 28.20 32.79
N PHE A 948 -9.37 28.30 31.53
CA PHE A 948 -9.85 29.54 30.90
C PHE A 948 -11.39 29.69 30.88
N GLY A 949 -12.15 28.74 31.44
CA GLY A 949 -13.60 28.84 31.60
C GLY A 949 -14.35 27.51 31.48
N SER A 950 -15.68 27.58 31.43
CA SER A 950 -16.57 26.41 31.29
C SER A 950 -16.83 26.03 29.82
N SER A 951 -17.46 24.88 29.59
CA SER A 951 -17.93 24.42 28.28
C SER A 951 -18.70 25.51 27.52
N GLY A 952 -18.39 25.66 26.23
CA GLY A 952 -18.95 26.70 25.36
C GLY A 952 -18.11 27.98 25.30
N LYS A 953 -17.09 28.14 26.15
CA LYS A 953 -16.09 29.20 26.02
C LYS A 953 -15.26 29.01 24.74
N ASP A 954 -14.96 30.11 24.05
CA ASP A 954 -14.06 30.12 22.90
C ASP A 954 -12.66 29.63 23.32
N PHE A 955 -12.30 28.44 22.85
CA PHE A 955 -11.03 27.78 23.13
C PHE A 955 -9.93 28.15 22.13
N SER A 956 -10.26 28.85 21.03
CA SER A 956 -9.35 29.10 19.90
C SER A 956 -7.98 29.69 20.31
N PRO A 957 -7.91 30.62 21.28
CA PRO A 957 -6.61 31.16 21.73
C PRO A 957 -5.80 30.21 22.63
N TYR A 958 -6.41 29.14 23.15
CA TYR A 958 -5.92 28.41 24.31
C TYR A 958 -5.55 26.94 24.03
N ALA A 959 -6.11 26.30 23.01
CA ALA A 959 -5.84 24.89 22.73
C ALA A 959 -6.19 24.48 21.29
N ASN A 960 -5.47 23.47 20.78
CA ASN A 960 -5.79 22.74 19.55
C ASN A 960 -6.78 21.60 19.86
N MET A 961 -8.04 21.75 19.49
CA MET A 961 -9.11 20.76 19.75
C MET A 961 -9.83 20.40 18.44
N GLY A 962 -10.65 19.35 18.46
CA GLY A 962 -11.45 18.96 17.31
C GLY A 962 -12.50 20.00 16.93
N ASP A 963 -12.16 20.87 15.99
CA ASP A 963 -12.91 22.07 15.59
C ASP A 963 -13.27 22.08 14.09
N ILE A 964 -13.71 23.24 13.58
CA ILE A 964 -14.14 23.40 12.17
C ILE A 964 -13.07 23.00 11.15
N ARG A 965 -11.77 23.02 11.51
CA ARG A 965 -10.66 22.64 10.64
C ARG A 965 -10.69 21.16 10.29
N LEU A 966 -11.26 20.28 11.13
CA LEU A 966 -11.35 18.85 10.81
C LEU A 966 -12.23 18.56 9.58
N LYS A 967 -13.03 19.54 9.08
CA LYS A 967 -13.72 19.40 7.79
C LYS A 967 -12.73 19.27 6.63
N GLU A 968 -11.48 19.71 6.79
CA GLU A 968 -10.45 19.66 5.75
C GLU A 968 -9.93 18.24 5.47
N PHE A 969 -10.24 17.26 6.34
CA PHE A 969 -10.07 15.85 6.01
C PHE A 969 -10.93 15.44 4.81
N ALA A 970 -12.07 16.10 4.59
CA ALA A 970 -12.84 16.00 3.35
C ALA A 970 -12.10 16.74 2.22
N ALA A 971 -11.13 16.06 1.63
CA ALA A 971 -10.32 16.59 0.55
C ALA A 971 -10.27 15.64 -0.64
N CYS A 972 -10.13 16.23 -1.82
CA CYS A 972 -9.86 15.51 -3.06
C CYS A 972 -8.41 15.69 -3.43
N THR A 973 -7.74 14.59 -3.78
CA THR A 973 -6.54 14.67 -4.60
C THR A 973 -6.87 14.03 -5.93
N SER A 974 -6.80 14.80 -7.01
CA SER A 974 -6.97 14.23 -8.34
C SER A 974 -5.66 13.58 -8.78
N TYR A 975 -5.72 12.47 -9.51
CA TYR A 975 -4.55 11.91 -10.20
C TYR A 975 -3.83 12.92 -11.12
N LYS A 976 -4.50 14.01 -11.52
CA LYS A 976 -3.92 15.11 -12.32
C LYS A 976 -3.21 16.18 -11.49
N PHE A 977 -3.43 16.22 -10.17
CA PHE A 977 -2.95 17.28 -9.26
C PHE A 977 -2.46 16.69 -7.94
N TYR A 978 -1.63 15.65 -7.98
CA TYR A 978 -1.18 14.92 -6.80
C TYR A 978 -0.33 15.77 -5.82
N GLU A 979 0.25 16.87 -6.29
CA GLU A 979 1.03 17.81 -5.47
C GLU A 979 0.14 18.75 -4.62
N SER A 980 -1.15 18.89 -4.98
CA SER A 980 -2.09 19.76 -4.27
C SER A 980 -3.25 18.96 -3.67
N VAL A 981 -3.40 19.04 -2.36
CA VAL A 981 -4.62 18.57 -1.67
C VAL A 981 -5.69 19.63 -1.87
N ARG A 982 -6.78 19.30 -2.57
CA ARG A 982 -7.91 20.21 -2.76
C ARG A 982 -8.96 19.95 -1.69
N ILE A 983 -8.96 20.78 -0.66
CA ILE A 983 -10.01 20.78 0.36
C ILE A 983 -11.35 21.02 -0.33
N ILE A 984 -12.37 20.26 0.08
CA ILE A 984 -13.74 20.48 -0.37
C ILE A 984 -14.30 21.61 0.51
N GLU A 985 -14.48 22.82 -0.04
CA GLU A 985 -14.79 24.02 0.78
C GLU A 985 -16.07 23.92 1.65
N ASN A 986 -17.06 23.15 1.22
CA ASN A 986 -18.39 23.04 1.84
C ASN A 986 -18.89 21.58 1.88
N PRO A 987 -18.10 20.64 2.42
CA PRO A 987 -18.36 19.22 2.24
C PRO A 987 -19.73 18.88 2.81
N ASN A 988 -20.47 17.98 2.16
CA ASN A 988 -21.78 17.59 2.67
C ASN A 988 -21.62 16.61 3.85
N LYS A 989 -22.73 16.25 4.50
CA LYS A 989 -22.76 15.34 5.67
C LYS A 989 -22.24 13.92 5.39
N TYR A 990 -22.03 13.54 4.13
CA TYR A 990 -21.52 12.25 3.69
C TYR A 990 -20.05 12.30 3.25
N ASP A 991 -19.53 13.48 2.92
CA ASP A 991 -18.10 13.73 2.70
C ASP A 991 -17.37 14.05 4.00
N ASP A 992 -18.10 14.62 4.97
CA ASP A 992 -17.57 15.14 6.21
C ASP A 992 -18.26 14.51 7.43
N TRP A 993 -17.66 13.42 7.90
CA TRP A 993 -18.24 12.57 8.94
C TRP A 993 -17.58 12.68 10.31
N ILE A 994 -16.42 13.32 10.45
CA ILE A 994 -15.76 13.47 11.77
C ILE A 994 -16.63 14.36 12.69
N PRO A 995 -17.00 13.91 13.90
CA PRO A 995 -17.61 14.76 14.92
C PRO A 995 -16.61 15.83 15.42
N ARG A 996 -17.05 17.09 15.48
CA ARG A 996 -16.22 18.24 15.89
C ARG A 996 -17.07 19.37 16.46
N ASP A 997 -16.43 20.37 17.07
CA ASP A 997 -17.03 21.69 17.24
C ASP A 997 -17.09 22.43 15.90
N THR A 998 -18.19 23.10 15.61
CA THR A 998 -18.37 23.84 14.33
C THR A 998 -18.42 25.35 14.53
N THR A 999 -18.24 25.82 15.76
CA THR A 999 -18.39 27.22 16.16
C THR A 999 -17.04 27.94 16.17
N TYR A 1000 -16.00 27.26 16.63
CA TYR A 1000 -14.67 27.85 16.82
C TYR A 1000 -13.63 27.35 15.81
N ASN A 1001 -12.53 28.10 15.69
CA ASN A 1001 -11.40 27.82 14.80
C ASN A 1001 -10.10 28.23 15.50
N ASP A 1002 -9.36 27.26 16.02
CA ASP A 1002 -8.09 27.43 16.72
C ASP A 1002 -6.89 27.57 15.76
N GLY A 1003 -7.13 27.38 14.46
CA GLY A 1003 -6.15 27.48 13.38
C GLY A 1003 -5.17 26.31 13.28
N GLY A 1004 -5.27 25.30 14.14
CA GLY A 1004 -4.64 23.99 14.01
C GLY A 1004 -5.38 23.10 13.01
N PHE A 1005 -4.90 21.90 12.74
CA PHE A 1005 -5.65 20.95 11.91
C PHE A 1005 -5.39 19.50 12.30
N ILE A 1006 -4.12 19.15 12.39
CA ILE A 1006 -3.64 17.97 13.10
C ILE A 1006 -2.83 18.46 14.30
N SER A 1007 -1.97 17.63 14.89
CA SER A 1007 -1.05 18.10 15.93
C SER A 1007 -0.25 19.29 15.42
N GLU A 1008 -0.09 20.31 16.24
CA GLU A 1008 0.64 21.54 15.91
C GLU A 1008 1.96 21.60 16.70
N PRO A 1009 2.94 22.42 16.27
CA PRO A 1009 4.11 22.69 17.08
C PRO A 1009 3.74 23.14 18.50
N VAL A 1010 4.40 22.56 19.50
CA VAL A 1010 4.10 22.83 20.91
C VAL A 1010 4.28 24.31 21.26
N GLY A 1011 3.48 24.81 22.22
CA GLY A 1011 3.59 26.18 22.73
C GLY A 1011 2.96 27.26 21.85
N ARG A 1012 2.11 26.87 20.89
CA ARG A 1012 1.40 27.79 19.99
C ARG A 1012 0.31 28.61 20.69
N TYR A 1013 -0.32 28.07 21.73
CA TYR A 1013 -1.49 28.65 22.38
C TYR A 1013 -1.16 29.37 23.69
N ILE A 1014 -2.09 30.21 24.16
CA ILE A 1014 -1.95 30.98 25.41
C ILE A 1014 -1.71 30.04 26.59
N ARG A 1015 -0.75 30.42 27.42
CA ARG A 1015 -0.33 29.65 28.59
C ARG A 1015 -1.30 29.82 29.75
N SER A 1016 -1.40 28.78 30.57
CA SER A 1016 -2.14 28.80 31.83
C SER A 1016 -1.50 29.77 32.85
N PRO A 1017 -2.20 30.09 33.96
CA PRO A 1017 -1.65 30.87 35.07
C PRO A 1017 -0.32 30.34 35.65
N TRP A 1018 -0.02 29.05 35.43
CA TRP A 1018 1.22 28.39 35.83
C TRP A 1018 2.18 28.17 34.64
N ASP A 1019 2.07 28.99 33.60
CA ASP A 1019 3.00 29.05 32.46
C ASP A 1019 3.14 27.74 31.65
N LEU A 1020 2.18 26.82 31.79
CA LEU A 1020 2.04 25.61 30.97
C LEU A 1020 1.23 25.87 29.71
N SER A 1021 1.65 25.29 28.58
CA SER A 1021 0.92 25.27 27.31
C SER A 1021 0.23 23.94 27.06
N ASP A 1022 -0.74 23.90 26.14
CA ASP A 1022 -1.31 22.70 25.50
C ASP A 1022 -1.99 21.65 26.44
N MET A 1023 -2.15 21.95 27.73
CA MET A 1023 -2.79 21.04 28.71
C MET A 1023 -4.24 20.62 28.40
N HIS A 1024 -4.90 21.28 27.43
CA HIS A 1024 -6.30 21.03 27.04
C HIS A 1024 -6.43 20.60 25.56
N GLY A 1025 -5.37 20.22 24.87
CA GLY A 1025 -5.47 19.91 23.45
C GLY A 1025 -4.15 19.43 22.86
N ASN A 1026 -4.05 19.53 21.54
CA ASN A 1026 -2.94 19.00 20.75
C ASN A 1026 -2.89 17.47 20.80
N VAL A 1027 -2.37 16.87 21.86
CA VAL A 1027 -2.38 15.40 22.04
C VAL A 1027 -2.69 15.01 23.47
N TRP A 1028 -3.30 13.83 23.64
CA TRP A 1028 -3.45 13.22 24.96
C TRP A 1028 -2.07 12.92 25.57
N GLU A 1029 -1.99 12.84 26.89
CA GLU A 1029 -0.72 12.63 27.59
C GLU A 1029 -0.78 11.43 28.53
N TRP A 1030 0.18 10.52 28.38
CA TRP A 1030 0.36 9.42 29.32
C TRP A 1030 0.66 9.93 30.73
N THR A 1031 -0.02 9.34 31.72
CA THR A 1031 0.33 9.45 33.13
C THR A 1031 0.90 8.11 33.63
N ARG A 1032 1.61 8.11 34.75
CA ARG A 1032 2.03 6.85 35.39
C ARG A 1032 0.86 6.10 36.07
N SER A 1033 -0.31 6.70 36.19
CA SER A 1033 -1.43 6.09 36.94
C SER A 1033 -2.11 4.96 36.17
N ILE A 1034 -2.47 3.88 36.87
CA ILE A 1034 -3.39 2.83 36.42
C ILE A 1034 -4.81 3.38 36.44
N TYR A 1035 -5.60 3.03 35.43
CA TYR A 1035 -7.00 3.40 35.35
C TYR A 1035 -7.82 2.63 36.38
N LYS A 1036 -8.13 3.29 37.50
CA LYS A 1036 -9.00 2.80 38.58
C LYS A 1036 -10.23 3.68 38.77
N PRO A 1037 -11.33 3.13 39.31
CA PRO A 1037 -12.48 3.92 39.76
C PRO A 1037 -12.09 5.00 40.77
N TYR A 1038 -12.90 6.05 40.84
CA TYR A 1038 -12.82 7.07 41.87
C TYR A 1038 -13.57 6.64 43.14
N PRO A 1039 -13.32 7.25 44.32
CA PRO A 1039 -12.47 8.43 44.54
C PRO A 1039 -10.98 8.16 44.26
N TYR A 1040 -10.25 9.21 43.85
CA TYR A 1040 -8.81 9.11 43.68
C TYR A 1040 -8.12 8.86 45.03
N ARG A 1041 -7.22 7.88 45.04
CA ARG A 1041 -6.44 7.49 46.22
C ARG A 1041 -4.98 7.29 45.81
N PRO A 1042 -4.03 8.12 46.30
CA PRO A 1042 -2.63 7.99 45.92
C PRO A 1042 -2.00 6.71 46.48
N ASP A 1043 -2.54 6.16 47.57
CA ASP A 1043 -2.05 5.00 48.32
C ASP A 1043 -2.57 3.64 47.80
N ASP A 1044 -3.47 3.62 46.81
CA ASP A 1044 -4.08 2.38 46.33
C ASP A 1044 -3.25 1.61 45.29
N GLY A 1045 -1.98 1.98 45.14
CA GLY A 1045 -1.04 1.38 44.18
C GLY A 1045 -1.25 1.83 42.72
N ARG A 1046 -2.20 2.72 42.40
CA ARG A 1046 -2.39 3.18 41.01
C ARG A 1046 -1.16 3.86 40.41
N ASN A 1047 -0.32 4.48 41.23
CA ASN A 1047 0.88 5.18 40.77
C ASN A 1047 2.13 4.30 40.73
N ASP A 1048 2.00 3.00 41.04
CA ASP A 1048 3.10 2.05 40.97
C ASP A 1048 3.46 1.75 39.50
N ILE A 1049 4.69 2.10 39.14
CA ILE A 1049 5.23 1.92 37.79
C ILE A 1049 5.66 0.47 37.53
N THR A 1050 5.79 -0.36 38.57
CA THR A 1050 6.23 -1.76 38.45
C THR A 1050 5.09 -2.70 38.06
N ILE A 1051 3.83 -2.29 38.24
CA ILE A 1051 2.66 -3.08 37.86
C ILE A 1051 2.49 -3.07 36.33
N ALA A 1052 2.76 -4.20 35.68
CA ALA A 1052 2.66 -4.33 34.23
C ALA A 1052 1.29 -4.85 33.76
N ASN A 1053 0.99 -4.67 32.47
CA ASN A 1053 -0.19 -5.22 31.77
C ASN A 1053 -1.54 -4.65 32.22
N GLU A 1054 -1.52 -3.50 32.89
CA GLU A 1054 -2.72 -2.76 33.26
C GLU A 1054 -3.03 -1.65 32.24
N LYS A 1055 -4.28 -1.18 32.23
CA LYS A 1055 -4.63 0.02 31.47
C LYS A 1055 -4.12 1.25 32.23
N ARG A 1056 -3.34 2.09 31.57
CA ARG A 1056 -2.81 3.36 32.07
C ARG A 1056 -3.70 4.52 31.63
N VAL A 1057 -3.73 5.57 32.45
CA VAL A 1057 -4.54 6.74 32.20
C VAL A 1057 -3.81 7.70 31.26
N ALA A 1058 -4.50 8.13 30.21
CA ALA A 1058 -4.16 9.30 29.43
C ALA A 1058 -5.06 10.49 29.82
N ARG A 1059 -4.48 11.68 29.93
CA ARG A 1059 -5.15 12.95 30.31
C ARG A 1059 -4.97 14.03 29.24
N GLY A 1060 -5.73 15.11 29.34
CA GLY A 1060 -5.67 16.24 28.39
C GLY A 1060 -6.77 16.19 27.36
N GLY A 1061 -6.37 16.26 26.10
CA GLY A 1061 -7.26 16.34 24.96
C GLY A 1061 -6.45 16.24 23.67
N SER A 1062 -7.11 16.12 22.52
CA SER A 1062 -6.38 16.11 21.24
C SER A 1062 -7.01 16.97 20.17
N TRP A 1063 -6.21 17.26 19.14
CA TRP A 1063 -6.63 17.91 17.90
C TRP A 1063 -7.83 17.21 17.21
N TYR A 1064 -8.07 15.93 17.50
CA TYR A 1064 -9.17 15.15 16.91
C TYR A 1064 -10.42 15.12 17.80
N ASP A 1065 -10.29 15.35 19.10
CA ASP A 1065 -11.36 15.16 20.07
C ASP A 1065 -12.19 16.43 20.27
N ARG A 1066 -13.51 16.27 20.38
CA ARG A 1066 -14.44 17.39 20.63
C ARG A 1066 -14.17 18.06 22.00
N PRO A 1067 -14.38 19.38 22.14
CA PRO A 1067 -14.05 20.14 23.35
C PRO A 1067 -14.48 19.49 24.67
N TYR A 1068 -15.68 18.91 24.76
CA TYR A 1068 -16.16 18.29 26.00
C TYR A 1068 -15.28 17.13 26.52
N ARG A 1069 -14.44 16.55 25.65
CA ARG A 1069 -13.48 15.49 25.96
C ARG A 1069 -12.12 16.05 26.38
N ASN A 1070 -11.84 17.33 26.16
CA ASN A 1070 -10.52 17.93 26.37
C ASN A 1070 -10.39 18.73 27.68
N THR A 1071 -11.31 18.48 28.59
CA THR A 1071 -11.44 19.18 29.88
C THR A 1071 -10.49 18.62 30.94
N SER A 1072 -10.19 19.41 31.97
CA SER A 1072 -9.20 19.11 33.01
C SER A 1072 -9.34 17.73 33.66
N SER A 1073 -10.58 17.24 33.82
CA SER A 1073 -10.88 15.96 34.51
C SER A 1073 -11.03 14.75 33.59
N PHE A 1074 -11.10 14.95 32.26
CA PHE A 1074 -11.38 13.85 31.35
C PHE A 1074 -10.17 12.90 31.27
N ARG A 1075 -10.47 11.60 31.24
CA ARG A 1075 -9.48 10.53 31.35
C ARG A 1075 -9.78 9.39 30.38
N LEU A 1076 -8.78 8.78 29.77
CA LEU A 1076 -8.97 7.62 28.89
C LEU A 1076 -8.07 6.44 29.30
N PRO A 1077 -8.58 5.21 29.30
CA PRO A 1077 -7.77 4.02 29.57
C PRO A 1077 -7.20 3.40 28.30
N TYR A 1078 -5.88 3.19 28.28
CA TYR A 1078 -5.20 2.46 27.21
C TYR A 1078 -4.21 1.45 27.79
N ARG A 1079 -3.91 0.37 27.07
CA ARG A 1079 -2.96 -0.64 27.53
C ARG A 1079 -1.54 -0.07 27.56
N ASP A 1080 -0.72 -0.47 28.53
CA ASP A 1080 0.64 0.05 28.72
C ASP A 1080 1.60 -0.15 27.51
N TYR A 1081 1.29 -1.10 26.63
CA TYR A 1081 2.03 -1.40 25.40
C TYR A 1081 1.40 -0.82 24.13
N GLN A 1082 0.21 -0.22 24.24
CA GLN A 1082 -0.53 0.29 23.09
C GLN A 1082 0.07 1.61 22.60
N LYS A 1083 0.32 1.72 21.30
CA LYS A 1083 0.77 2.94 20.63
C LYS A 1083 -0.44 3.63 20.02
N VAL A 1084 -0.86 4.75 20.60
CA VAL A 1084 -2.09 5.46 20.22
C VAL A 1084 -1.74 6.65 19.31
N TYR A 1085 -2.51 6.84 18.22
CA TYR A 1085 -2.19 7.81 17.17
C TYR A 1085 -2.15 9.27 17.63
N ASN A 1086 -2.86 9.60 18.71
CA ASN A 1086 -2.98 10.96 19.26
C ASN A 1086 -2.63 11.04 20.76
N VAL A 1087 -1.82 10.11 21.28
CA VAL A 1087 -1.30 10.16 22.65
C VAL A 1087 0.22 10.32 22.62
N GLY A 1088 0.70 11.43 23.21
CA GLY A 1088 2.08 11.69 23.58
C GLY A 1088 2.26 11.67 25.09
N PHE A 1089 3.17 12.48 25.62
CA PHE A 1089 3.41 12.57 27.06
C PHE A 1089 4.22 13.81 27.46
N ARG A 1090 4.19 14.11 28.75
CA ARG A 1090 5.09 15.04 29.44
C ARG A 1090 5.85 14.33 30.54
N VAL A 1091 6.95 14.94 30.96
CA VAL A 1091 7.76 14.43 32.07
C VAL A 1091 7.63 15.35 33.27
N ILE A 1092 7.69 14.78 34.46
CA ILE A 1092 7.96 15.50 35.70
C ILE A 1092 9.36 15.19 36.19
N MET A 1093 9.95 16.15 36.89
CA MET A 1093 11.20 15.97 37.62
C MET A 1093 10.95 16.22 39.10
N THR A 1094 11.37 15.28 39.93
CA THR A 1094 11.35 15.44 41.38
C THR A 1094 12.70 16.00 41.84
N GLU A 1095 12.66 17.00 42.71
CA GLU A 1095 13.84 17.38 43.49
C GLU A 1095 14.03 16.28 44.55
N ASP A 1096 15.13 15.51 44.48
CA ASP A 1096 15.53 14.67 45.60
C ASP A 1096 16.00 15.59 46.75
N GLU A 1097 15.77 15.17 48.00
CA GLU A 1097 16.23 15.88 49.21
C GLU A 1097 17.75 15.93 49.35
#